data_AF-A0A7X8QXP0-F1
#
_entry.id   AF-A0A7X8QXP0-F1
#
_cell.length_a   1.000
_cell.length_b   1.000
_cell.length_c   1.000
_cell.angle_alpha   90.00
_cell.angle_beta   90.00
_cell.angle_gamma   90.00
#
_symmetry.space_group_name_H-M   'P 1'
#
loop_
_entity.id
_entity.type
_entity.pdbx_description
1 polymer ?
#
loop_
_entity_poly.entity_id
_entity_poly.type
_entity_poly.pdbx_seq_one_letter_code
_entity_poly.pdbx_strand_id
1 'polypeptide(L)'
;MKDVMAQFQSCMTSGHAFFEQGRVDDAMSQYREALKFRPDSSSAHCSLGSALIRKKLFSEASAELKTALDLNPGLVIAYYNLGIALENLGRYQEAYVAYANFVGRAGPEYAKFTEHAKTAQLRMQKSPIYHASQKLSGGKLAWEQGDVINGIYEVRGVLGVGGFGTVHNVYHKGWGTELAVKSPAASILDDKDSMYRFFKEANMWVGLGLHPNIVTCYFVRLLGMPRIFIEFVEGGSLVPKIARTDAPLSLETALDYAVQICRGMEYAHSMGLVHRDLKPGNCLLKADGTLKITDFGLAKAEQQEEDSPAVPTGAGPVSVRMGATQGGLGTPEYMAPEQWTSAGTAGPAADIWAFGVMVYEFCTGVKPFVLQEKETLEAFYARLYSIGWAATPPEQLRADLPQDLAGVIKRCLSCPLDQRPQGFAEIRRELEGLYARMFGRQYPRPYIGAAPLLADTLVNQGVSMADLDRRDEALRLFGEALRMDPTNAGALYNQGLLLAVNNPGSLEGLSGQLAESARMRPWDWLPLYLSGLLAAKRGDTGSAFRFLNGALMQRHGVNQEVLAAVNRLKTSGGASLELGFVNVKPRDAKEEKHNETVFLALVRDAQTRINANQGEAARSLLLKARAVPGYEHYQPIMDLLASVEAKSVPDGINSLDSSGTLTLNSGAVESIALLGDGASCVVASADGFVRLCRLSLGDCGRLIKAHDGACHGVALAGESRAVSVGADGLGKVWDLSTGSNVMSLRGHSGPVNCVSVTRDGRFAATGSDDGTVRLWRLSDGAVETTFRGHSAAVTAVGITTCSKHTVSASRDKTLRVWETASGRCVRMLRGHRAAVVSLHVLPDGRHCVSSSVDMSMRLWELSTGRCLLEFSGQAGRIGAMVVSPDGRFLFAGGVDLRVWDLASGRCLLTVPVAGKALVSLTLSRDGRMLVSGQADESGLLHVWTPQWRTVFPAAAPWHEGALPYLENFLENHRPLAKDGLTRYGTASWTDADFAELTADLQRRGYGWLAPEGVFKKLVELNVHVQREKGAAERMRVVRRLVKWAPVLYRAAAIILLMAVAGSLYRWYYVEQKLSAARAEENRIQKENVDRQLRERLAANMAARDAMERKQLSEKDAQKAAPVVKDDAERQKRQARELALKQRAIDYFMAQGREFGSKGRKAEAIAAYKKVKILSEPGNNAALLAEVEIALGPLPDSAIQPPKPAPKPKGQEKKKGEDGTPDLLIRPNDAGFVADEGAPISSATP
;
A
#
# COMPACT_ATOMS: atom_id res chain seq x y z
N MET A 1 38.55 -12.35 14.07
CA MET A 1 38.45 -13.77 13.67
C MET A 1 38.31 -14.70 14.88
N LYS A 2 39.27 -14.75 15.83
CA LYS A 2 39.11 -15.55 17.07
C LYS A 2 37.83 -15.20 17.86
N ASP A 3 37.54 -13.92 18.07
CA ASP A 3 36.31 -13.49 18.77
C ASP A 3 35.03 -13.87 18.03
N VAL A 4 35.02 -13.80 16.69
CA VAL A 4 33.88 -14.19 15.86
C VAL A 4 33.58 -15.69 15.99
N MET A 5 34.63 -16.53 16.03
CA MET A 5 34.47 -17.97 16.26
C MET A 5 34.01 -18.28 17.69
N ALA A 6 34.50 -17.54 18.69
CA ALA A 6 34.06 -17.68 20.08
C ALA A 6 32.59 -17.25 20.27
N GLN A 7 32.17 -16.15 19.63
CA GLN A 7 30.77 -15.68 19.63
C GLN A 7 29.85 -16.68 18.91
N PHE A 8 30.26 -17.17 17.73
CA PHE A 8 29.54 -18.22 17.00
C PHE A 8 29.35 -19.49 17.86
N GLN A 9 30.43 -19.99 18.48
CA GLN A 9 30.36 -21.15 19.37
C GLN A 9 29.45 -20.89 20.59
N SER A 10 29.55 -19.71 21.22
CA SER A 10 28.70 -19.33 22.35
C SER A 10 27.21 -19.33 21.99
N CYS A 11 26.84 -18.75 20.83
CA CYS A 11 25.46 -18.78 20.33
C CYS A 11 24.99 -20.20 20.00
N MET A 12 25.83 -21.03 19.37
CA MET A 12 25.50 -22.44 19.11
C MET A 12 25.29 -23.23 20.40
N THR A 13 26.22 -23.18 21.36
CA THR A 13 26.08 -23.88 22.66
C THR A 13 24.83 -23.41 23.41
N SER A 14 24.54 -22.11 23.42
CA SER A 14 23.33 -21.56 24.05
C SER A 14 22.05 -22.02 23.33
N GLY A 15 22.05 -22.03 22.00
CA GLY A 15 20.92 -22.50 21.18
C GLY A 15 20.60 -23.99 21.42
N HIS A 16 21.63 -24.84 21.48
CA HIS A 16 21.46 -26.27 21.81
C HIS A 16 20.88 -26.44 23.22
N ALA A 17 21.41 -25.74 24.23
CA ALA A 17 20.91 -25.80 25.60
C ALA A 17 19.43 -25.35 25.72
N PHE A 18 19.02 -24.27 25.03
CA PHE A 18 17.62 -23.86 24.98
C PHE A 18 16.73 -24.87 24.24
N PHE A 19 17.23 -25.51 23.18
CA PHE A 19 16.48 -26.50 22.42
C PHE A 19 16.21 -27.78 23.25
N GLU A 20 17.18 -28.23 24.05
CA GLU A 20 17.01 -29.35 24.99
C GLU A 20 16.01 -29.00 26.11
N GLN A 21 16.05 -27.76 26.63
CA GLN A 21 15.07 -27.24 27.61
C GLN A 21 13.66 -27.02 27.02
N GLY A 22 13.45 -27.27 25.73
CA GLY A 22 12.17 -27.05 25.05
C GLY A 22 11.83 -25.57 24.78
N ARG A 23 12.78 -24.65 25.02
CA ARG A 23 12.65 -23.21 24.78
C ARG A 23 12.95 -22.88 23.31
N VAL A 24 12.07 -23.34 22.42
CA VAL A 24 12.35 -23.35 20.97
C VAL A 24 12.51 -21.95 20.36
N ASP A 25 11.78 -20.94 20.83
CA ASP A 25 11.92 -19.56 20.30
C ASP A 25 13.30 -18.95 20.66
N ASP A 26 13.75 -19.17 21.90
CA ASP A 26 15.07 -18.73 22.36
C ASP A 26 16.18 -19.45 21.56
N ALA A 27 16.03 -20.75 21.32
CA ALA A 27 16.94 -21.53 20.49
C ALA A 27 17.00 -21.00 19.05
N MET A 28 15.85 -20.74 18.41
CA MET A 28 15.78 -20.15 17.06
C MET A 28 16.46 -18.78 17.00
N SER A 29 16.28 -17.95 18.03
CA SER A 29 16.95 -16.65 18.14
C SER A 29 18.47 -16.81 18.18
N GLN A 30 18.98 -17.72 19.01
CA GLN A 30 20.42 -18.01 19.10
C GLN A 30 21.01 -18.59 17.80
N TYR A 31 20.28 -19.46 17.09
CA TYR A 31 20.75 -19.98 15.80
C TYR A 31 20.76 -18.91 14.70
N ARG A 32 19.75 -18.03 14.65
CA ARG A 32 19.73 -16.87 13.74
C ARG A 32 20.86 -15.88 14.06
N GLU A 33 21.20 -15.69 15.35
CA GLU A 33 22.34 -14.87 15.75
C GLU A 33 23.68 -15.52 15.35
N ALA A 34 23.83 -16.84 15.54
CA ALA A 34 25.00 -17.59 15.07
C ALA A 34 25.23 -17.44 13.55
N LEU A 35 24.15 -17.50 12.75
CA LEU A 35 24.21 -17.33 11.30
C LEU A 35 24.63 -15.92 10.85
N LYS A 36 24.46 -14.87 11.67
CA LYS A 36 25.05 -13.54 11.38
C LYS A 36 26.57 -13.54 11.41
N PHE A 37 27.18 -14.37 12.26
CA PHE A 37 28.63 -14.52 12.37
C PHE A 37 29.22 -15.51 11.36
N ARG A 38 28.45 -16.55 11.01
CA ARG A 38 28.83 -17.62 10.07
C ARG A 38 27.64 -18.00 9.16
N PRO A 39 27.35 -17.25 8.09
CA PRO A 39 26.27 -17.56 7.14
C PRO A 39 26.50 -18.85 6.35
N ASP A 40 27.73 -19.37 6.33
CA ASP A 40 28.15 -20.58 5.63
C ASP A 40 28.16 -21.82 6.54
N SER A 41 27.51 -21.77 7.72
CA SER A 41 27.51 -22.87 8.68
C SER A 41 26.35 -23.83 8.49
N SER A 42 26.57 -24.90 7.72
CA SER A 42 25.61 -26.00 7.52
C SER A 42 25.01 -26.56 8.81
N SER A 43 25.80 -26.67 9.88
CA SER A 43 25.34 -27.12 11.21
C SER A 43 24.35 -26.15 11.87
N ALA A 44 24.50 -24.84 11.67
CA ALA A 44 23.62 -23.83 12.25
C ALA A 44 22.28 -23.76 11.50
N HIS A 45 22.33 -23.80 10.17
CA HIS A 45 21.14 -23.96 9.32
C HIS A 45 20.37 -25.25 9.66
N CYS A 46 21.07 -26.38 9.87
CA CYS A 46 20.44 -27.63 10.25
C CYS A 46 19.74 -27.56 11.62
N SER A 47 20.42 -27.01 12.64
CA SER A 47 19.85 -26.83 13.98
C SER A 47 18.66 -25.86 14.00
N LEU A 48 18.71 -24.78 13.19
CA LEU A 48 17.57 -23.89 12.97
C LEU A 48 16.40 -24.61 12.28
N GLY A 49 16.68 -25.43 11.27
CA GLY A 49 15.69 -26.31 10.62
C GLY A 49 15.00 -27.27 11.60
N SER A 50 15.75 -27.92 12.49
CA SER A 50 15.17 -28.77 13.55
C SER A 50 14.26 -27.99 14.51
N ALA A 51 14.63 -26.75 14.85
CA ALA A 51 13.81 -25.88 15.70
C ALA A 51 12.50 -25.45 15.00
N LEU A 52 12.57 -25.09 13.71
CA LEU A 52 11.42 -24.74 12.88
C LEU A 52 10.44 -25.92 12.71
N ILE A 53 10.92 -27.15 12.53
CA ILE A 53 10.09 -28.37 12.52
C ILE A 53 9.32 -28.51 13.84
N ARG A 54 9.99 -28.29 14.99
CA ARG A 54 9.36 -28.39 16.31
C ARG A 54 8.28 -27.32 16.55
N LYS A 55 8.36 -26.19 15.83
CA LYS A 55 7.34 -25.13 15.77
C LYS A 55 6.27 -25.35 14.69
N LYS A 56 6.34 -26.43 13.91
CA LYS A 56 5.48 -26.73 12.74
C LYS A 56 5.59 -25.71 11.59
N LEU A 57 6.69 -24.96 11.54
CA LEU A 57 7.01 -24.02 10.46
C LEU A 57 7.76 -24.75 9.33
N PHE A 58 7.07 -25.70 8.69
CA PHE A 58 7.71 -26.69 7.83
C PHE A 58 8.29 -26.11 6.52
N SER A 59 7.73 -25.03 5.98
CA SER A 59 8.27 -24.36 4.78
C SER A 59 9.62 -23.69 5.06
N GLU A 60 9.69 -22.84 6.09
CA GLU A 60 10.94 -22.25 6.59
C GLU A 60 11.97 -23.34 6.91
N ALA A 61 11.56 -24.40 7.63
CA ALA A 61 12.45 -25.53 7.92
C ALA A 61 13.04 -26.17 6.66
N SER A 62 12.21 -26.41 5.63
CA SER A 62 12.66 -27.04 4.39
C SER A 62 13.66 -26.18 3.61
N ALA A 63 13.57 -24.85 3.69
CA ALA A 63 14.51 -23.93 3.06
C ALA A 63 15.87 -23.95 3.78
N GLU A 64 15.86 -23.78 5.11
CA GLU A 64 17.08 -23.83 5.94
C GLU A 64 17.80 -25.18 5.81
N LEU A 65 17.05 -26.29 5.74
CA LEU A 65 17.63 -27.64 5.60
C LEU A 65 18.17 -27.91 4.20
N LYS A 66 17.60 -27.32 3.14
CA LYS A 66 18.19 -27.36 1.80
C LYS A 66 19.48 -26.55 1.76
N THR A 67 19.50 -25.32 2.30
CA THR A 67 20.73 -24.52 2.44
C THR A 67 21.82 -25.24 3.24
N ALA A 68 21.46 -25.95 4.32
CA ALA A 68 22.41 -26.77 5.08
C ALA A 68 23.07 -27.89 4.23
N LEU A 69 22.31 -28.51 3.33
CA LEU A 69 22.77 -29.58 2.44
C LEU A 69 23.55 -29.04 1.24
N ASP A 70 23.19 -27.88 0.70
CA ASP A 70 23.96 -27.19 -0.35
C ASP A 70 25.37 -26.80 0.16
N LEU A 71 25.47 -26.41 1.43
CA LEU A 71 26.73 -26.10 2.12
C LEU A 71 27.52 -27.35 2.57
N ASN A 72 26.84 -28.45 2.91
CA ASN A 72 27.48 -29.72 3.27
C ASN A 72 26.57 -30.92 2.96
N PRO A 73 26.72 -31.54 1.77
CA PRO A 73 25.97 -32.74 1.39
C PRO A 73 26.25 -33.96 2.29
N GLY A 74 27.35 -33.97 3.04
CA GLY A 74 27.67 -35.01 4.01
C GLY A 74 26.88 -34.94 5.32
N LEU A 75 26.05 -33.90 5.53
CA LEU A 75 25.30 -33.72 6.77
C LEU A 75 24.05 -34.61 6.83
N VAL A 76 24.27 -35.90 7.09
CA VAL A 76 23.26 -36.97 7.06
C VAL A 76 21.96 -36.61 7.80
N ILE A 77 22.05 -36.02 9.00
CA ILE A 77 20.87 -35.65 9.81
C ILE A 77 19.97 -34.59 9.15
N ALA A 78 20.51 -33.75 8.26
CA ALA A 78 19.72 -32.75 7.54
C ALA A 78 18.75 -33.39 6.54
N TYR A 79 19.12 -34.51 5.90
CA TYR A 79 18.21 -35.27 5.02
C TYR A 79 17.00 -35.83 5.78
N TYR A 80 17.20 -36.36 7.00
CA TYR A 80 16.10 -36.88 7.81
C TYR A 80 15.11 -35.78 8.22
N ASN A 81 15.65 -34.67 8.72
CA ASN A 81 14.85 -33.50 9.09
C ASN A 81 14.12 -32.90 7.87
N LEU A 82 14.78 -32.86 6.71
CA LEU A 82 14.18 -32.39 5.46
C LEU A 82 13.02 -33.30 5.03
N GLY A 83 13.17 -34.62 5.18
CA GLY A 83 12.10 -35.60 4.97
C GLY A 83 10.87 -35.30 5.84
N ILE A 84 11.06 -35.05 7.15
CA ILE A 84 9.97 -34.69 8.07
C ILE A 84 9.28 -33.40 7.64
N ALA A 85 10.04 -32.36 7.30
CA ALA A 85 9.49 -31.08 6.86
C ALA A 85 8.65 -31.23 5.58
N LEU A 86 9.19 -31.93 4.57
CA LEU A 86 8.52 -32.17 3.29
C LEU A 86 7.29 -33.06 3.43
N GLU A 87 7.33 -34.08 4.29
CA GLU A 87 6.18 -34.97 4.53
C GLU A 87 5.00 -34.20 5.16
N ASN A 88 5.28 -33.30 6.12
CA ASN A 88 4.25 -32.44 6.71
C ASN A 88 3.74 -31.33 5.76
N LEU A 89 4.50 -31.02 4.70
CA LEU A 89 4.05 -30.17 3.58
C LEU A 89 3.28 -30.95 2.50
N GLY A 90 3.16 -32.28 2.61
CA GLY A 90 2.54 -33.13 1.59
C GLY A 90 3.42 -33.36 0.34
N ARG A 91 4.70 -32.98 0.37
CA ARG A 91 5.68 -33.14 -0.72
C ARG A 91 6.29 -34.55 -0.66
N TYR A 92 5.43 -35.57 -0.74
CA TYR A 92 5.79 -36.96 -0.42
C TYR A 92 6.90 -37.55 -1.31
N GLN A 93 7.00 -37.13 -2.58
CA GLN A 93 8.08 -37.53 -3.50
C GLN A 93 9.46 -37.02 -3.02
N GLU A 94 9.57 -35.73 -2.71
CA GLU A 94 10.83 -35.16 -2.18
C GLU A 94 11.12 -35.69 -0.77
N ALA A 95 10.10 -35.91 0.06
CA ALA A 95 10.26 -36.54 1.37
C ALA A 95 10.84 -37.96 1.25
N TYR A 96 10.34 -38.76 0.30
CA TYR A 96 10.89 -40.09 -0.02
C TYR A 96 12.36 -40.01 -0.44
N VAL A 97 12.72 -39.07 -1.34
CA VAL A 97 14.12 -38.88 -1.78
C VAL A 97 15.01 -38.42 -0.62
N ALA A 98 14.53 -37.54 0.25
CA ALA A 98 15.28 -37.11 1.44
C ALA A 98 15.49 -38.28 2.42
N TYR A 99 14.45 -39.05 2.73
CA TYR A 99 14.58 -40.25 3.58
C TYR A 99 15.46 -41.35 2.94
N ALA A 100 15.44 -41.51 1.61
CA ALA A 100 16.29 -42.46 0.90
C ALA A 100 17.78 -42.07 0.99
N ASN A 101 18.11 -40.79 0.78
CA ASN A 101 19.46 -40.27 0.97
C ASN A 101 19.94 -40.39 2.42
N PHE A 102 19.05 -40.17 3.40
CA PHE A 102 19.34 -40.43 4.81
C PHE A 102 19.71 -41.90 5.05
N VAL A 103 18.87 -42.85 4.62
CA VAL A 103 19.09 -44.29 4.81
C VAL A 103 20.37 -44.76 4.11
N GLY A 104 20.64 -44.29 2.89
CA GLY A 104 21.84 -44.65 2.12
C GLY A 104 23.14 -44.17 2.76
N ARG A 105 23.11 -43.04 3.51
CA ARG A 105 24.30 -42.41 4.08
C ARG A 105 24.47 -42.61 5.60
N ALA A 106 23.42 -43.03 6.32
CA ALA A 106 23.47 -43.21 7.78
C ALA A 106 24.03 -44.57 8.24
N GLY A 107 24.09 -45.57 7.35
CA GLY A 107 24.53 -46.93 7.71
C GLY A 107 23.43 -47.85 8.29
N PRO A 108 23.72 -49.15 8.45
CA PRO A 108 22.71 -50.19 8.64
C PRO A 108 21.93 -50.10 9.97
N GLU A 109 22.50 -49.49 11.01
CA GLU A 109 21.85 -49.29 12.32
C GLU A 109 20.65 -48.32 12.29
N TYR A 110 20.52 -47.52 11.23
CA TYR A 110 19.38 -46.62 11.00
C TYR A 110 18.23 -47.27 10.19
N ALA A 111 18.30 -48.58 9.91
CA ALA A 111 17.29 -49.32 9.14
C ALA A 111 15.84 -49.13 9.63
N LYS A 112 15.61 -48.88 10.93
CA LYS A 112 14.30 -48.56 11.51
C LYS A 112 13.62 -47.33 10.89
N PHE A 113 14.38 -46.39 10.32
CA PHE A 113 13.83 -45.22 9.65
C PHE A 113 13.39 -45.48 8.20
N THR A 114 13.63 -46.67 7.64
CA THR A 114 13.08 -47.07 6.33
C THR A 114 11.55 -47.11 6.31
N GLU A 115 10.90 -47.21 7.47
CA GLU A 115 9.45 -47.14 7.57
C GLU A 115 8.92 -45.76 7.17
N HIS A 116 9.60 -44.66 7.54
CA HIS A 116 9.22 -43.30 7.08
C HIS A 116 9.36 -43.15 5.55
N ALA A 117 10.42 -43.73 4.96
CA ALA A 117 10.56 -43.77 3.50
C ALA A 117 9.41 -44.56 2.85
N LYS A 118 9.07 -45.76 3.37
CA LYS A 118 7.94 -46.56 2.89
C LYS A 118 6.58 -45.85 3.09
N THR A 119 6.39 -45.14 4.20
CA THR A 119 5.16 -44.37 4.46
C THR A 119 5.04 -43.18 3.51
N ALA A 120 6.11 -42.43 3.26
CA ALA A 120 6.14 -41.37 2.26
C ALA A 120 5.84 -41.94 0.86
N GLN A 121 6.45 -43.05 0.48
CA GLN A 121 6.20 -43.76 -0.79
C GLN A 121 4.73 -44.21 -0.94
N LEU A 122 4.11 -44.73 0.12
CA LEU A 122 2.71 -45.14 0.14
C LEU A 122 1.73 -43.94 0.11
N ARG A 123 2.10 -42.81 0.72
CA ARG A 123 1.32 -41.56 0.69
C ARG A 123 1.39 -40.87 -0.67
N MET A 124 2.58 -40.83 -1.26
CA MET A 124 2.87 -40.45 -2.64
C MET A 124 2.00 -41.24 -3.63
N GLN A 125 2.00 -42.58 -3.53
CA GLN A 125 1.18 -43.48 -4.36
C GLN A 125 -0.34 -43.31 -4.21
N LYS A 126 -0.81 -42.66 -3.13
CA LYS A 126 -2.23 -42.39 -2.84
C LYS A 126 -2.63 -40.93 -3.11
N SER A 127 -1.71 -40.08 -3.58
CA SER A 127 -2.01 -38.67 -3.86
C SER A 127 -3.02 -38.55 -5.02
N PRO A 128 -4.06 -37.70 -4.92
CA PRO A 128 -4.94 -37.41 -6.04
C PRO A 128 -4.19 -36.88 -7.27
N ILE A 129 -3.04 -36.22 -7.08
CA ILE A 129 -2.18 -35.72 -8.17
C ILE A 129 -1.42 -36.88 -8.82
N TYR A 130 -0.88 -37.83 -8.04
CA TYR A 130 -0.26 -39.06 -8.56
C TYR A 130 -1.28 -39.89 -9.37
N HIS A 131 -2.53 -39.94 -8.93
CA HIS A 131 -3.62 -40.57 -9.69
C HIS A 131 -4.16 -39.70 -10.84
N ALA A 132 -3.97 -38.38 -10.86
CA ALA A 132 -4.33 -37.53 -11.99
C ALA A 132 -3.26 -37.61 -13.11
N SER A 133 -1.98 -37.58 -12.75
CA SER A 133 -0.87 -37.85 -13.68
C SER A 133 -0.93 -39.28 -14.24
N GLN A 134 -1.37 -40.26 -13.43
CA GLN A 134 -1.66 -41.61 -13.95
C GLN A 134 -2.97 -41.70 -14.74
N LYS A 135 -4.04 -40.97 -14.43
CA LYS A 135 -5.30 -41.04 -15.22
C LYS A 135 -5.21 -40.33 -16.58
N LEU A 136 -4.20 -39.49 -16.79
CA LEU A 136 -3.84 -38.99 -18.12
C LEU A 136 -3.01 -40.00 -18.95
N SER A 137 -2.74 -41.21 -18.44
CA SER A 137 -2.06 -42.29 -19.17
C SER A 137 -2.94 -43.00 -20.24
N GLY A 138 -3.99 -42.34 -20.73
CA GLY A 138 -4.67 -42.72 -21.98
C GLY A 138 -4.03 -42.09 -23.23
N GLY A 139 -3.02 -41.24 -23.07
CA GLY A 139 -2.33 -40.56 -24.17
C GLY A 139 -1.52 -41.52 -25.05
N LYS A 140 -1.70 -41.43 -26.37
CA LYS A 140 -0.92 -42.18 -27.38
C LYS A 140 0.58 -41.89 -27.19
N LEU A 141 1.37 -42.93 -26.93
CA LEU A 141 2.81 -42.80 -26.68
C LEU A 141 3.58 -42.45 -27.96
N ALA A 142 3.36 -43.20 -29.03
CA ALA A 142 3.83 -42.85 -30.37
C ALA A 142 2.86 -41.86 -31.02
N TRP A 143 3.38 -40.78 -31.62
CA TRP A 143 2.58 -39.81 -32.38
C TRP A 143 2.80 -40.05 -33.88
N GLU A 144 1.71 -40.07 -34.63
CA GLU A 144 1.66 -40.33 -36.07
C GLU A 144 1.07 -39.12 -36.80
N GLN A 145 1.38 -38.99 -38.09
CA GLN A 145 0.82 -37.92 -38.92
C GLN A 145 -0.71 -38.04 -38.99
N GLY A 146 -1.41 -36.94 -38.69
CA GLY A 146 -2.87 -36.87 -38.64
C GLY A 146 -3.46 -37.05 -37.23
N ASP A 147 -2.67 -37.44 -36.22
CA ASP A 147 -3.15 -37.48 -34.84
C ASP A 147 -3.56 -36.09 -34.33
N VAL A 148 -4.64 -36.02 -33.54
CA VAL A 148 -5.05 -34.78 -32.85
C VAL A 148 -5.07 -35.00 -31.34
N ILE A 149 -3.96 -34.67 -30.68
CA ILE A 149 -3.74 -34.91 -29.26
C ILE A 149 -4.45 -33.82 -28.43
N ASN A 150 -5.20 -34.25 -27.41
CA ASN A 150 -6.09 -33.44 -26.57
C ASN A 150 -7.09 -32.53 -27.34
N GLY A 151 -7.31 -32.77 -28.64
CA GLY A 151 -8.16 -31.94 -29.50
C GLY A 151 -7.51 -30.65 -30.03
N ILE A 152 -6.31 -30.30 -29.56
CA ILE A 152 -5.65 -28.99 -29.83
C ILE A 152 -4.30 -29.11 -30.55
N TYR A 153 -3.59 -30.24 -30.42
CA TYR A 153 -2.29 -30.49 -31.05
C TYR A 153 -2.45 -31.42 -32.26
N GLU A 154 -2.41 -30.88 -33.47
CA GLU A 154 -2.51 -31.65 -34.71
C GLU A 154 -1.12 -32.02 -35.23
N VAL A 155 -0.78 -33.31 -35.25
CA VAL A 155 0.55 -33.80 -35.66
C VAL A 155 0.63 -33.82 -37.18
N ARG A 156 1.46 -32.94 -37.75
CA ARG A 156 1.62 -32.77 -39.20
C ARG A 156 2.69 -33.66 -39.83
N GLY A 157 3.61 -34.20 -39.03
CA GLY A 157 4.63 -35.13 -39.49
C GLY A 157 5.84 -35.20 -38.56
N VAL A 158 6.86 -35.97 -38.95
CA VAL A 158 8.13 -36.11 -38.23
C VAL A 158 9.19 -35.26 -38.94
N LEU A 159 9.89 -34.42 -38.18
CA LEU A 159 10.97 -33.55 -38.65
C LEU A 159 12.36 -34.21 -38.54
N GLY A 160 12.52 -35.13 -37.58
CA GLY A 160 13.75 -35.88 -37.41
C GLY A 160 13.66 -36.91 -36.28
N VAL A 161 14.49 -37.95 -36.38
CA VAL A 161 14.70 -38.99 -35.37
C VAL A 161 16.19 -39.00 -35.02
N GLY A 162 16.52 -38.98 -33.74
CA GLY A 162 17.89 -39.04 -33.25
C GLY A 162 18.01 -39.89 -31.98
N GLY A 163 19.22 -39.97 -31.41
CA GLY A 163 19.51 -40.80 -30.22
C GLY A 163 18.69 -40.48 -28.97
N PHE A 164 17.96 -39.36 -28.96
CA PHE A 164 17.08 -38.92 -27.88
C PHE A 164 15.58 -39.08 -28.16
N GLY A 165 15.20 -39.60 -29.34
CA GLY A 165 13.81 -39.76 -29.75
C GLY A 165 13.44 -38.89 -30.95
N THR A 166 12.18 -38.48 -31.01
CA THR A 166 11.54 -37.99 -32.25
C THR A 166 11.05 -36.55 -32.09
N VAL A 167 11.36 -35.71 -33.08
CA VAL A 167 10.86 -34.33 -33.20
C VAL A 167 9.73 -34.31 -34.23
N HIS A 168 8.55 -33.83 -33.84
CA HIS A 168 7.36 -33.76 -34.68
C HIS A 168 7.05 -32.30 -35.06
N ASN A 169 6.51 -32.06 -36.26
CA ASN A 169 5.80 -30.81 -36.57
C ASN A 169 4.37 -30.94 -36.03
N VAL A 170 3.93 -29.98 -35.23
CA VAL A 170 2.62 -29.97 -34.57
C VAL A 170 1.97 -28.60 -34.73
N TYR A 171 0.75 -28.58 -35.26
CA TYR A 171 -0.04 -27.37 -35.41
C TYR A 171 -0.99 -27.19 -34.23
N HIS A 172 -0.89 -26.05 -33.52
CA HIS A 172 -1.77 -25.73 -32.41
C HIS A 172 -3.06 -25.05 -32.89
N LYS A 173 -4.16 -25.80 -32.87
CA LYS A 173 -5.46 -25.39 -33.46
C LYS A 173 -6.09 -24.16 -32.80
N GLY A 174 -5.84 -23.94 -31.51
CA GLY A 174 -6.32 -22.76 -30.78
C GLY A 174 -5.45 -21.51 -30.95
N TRP A 175 -4.23 -21.62 -31.49
CA TRP A 175 -3.30 -20.49 -31.65
C TRP A 175 -3.01 -20.14 -33.12
N GLY A 176 -3.28 -21.07 -34.04
CA GLY A 176 -2.93 -20.93 -35.46
C GLY A 176 -1.43 -20.86 -35.67
N THR A 177 -0.67 -21.79 -35.08
CA THR A 177 0.81 -21.71 -35.02
C THR A 177 1.42 -23.11 -35.06
N GLU A 178 2.48 -23.29 -35.85
CA GLU A 178 3.28 -24.51 -35.88
C GLU A 178 4.34 -24.52 -34.78
N LEU A 179 4.58 -25.69 -34.20
CA LEU A 179 5.48 -25.96 -33.09
C LEU A 179 6.30 -27.20 -33.44
N ALA A 180 7.57 -27.23 -33.03
CA ALA A 180 8.34 -28.46 -33.01
C ALA A 180 8.17 -29.12 -31.63
N VAL A 181 7.88 -30.43 -31.61
CA VAL A 181 7.63 -31.17 -30.36
C VAL A 181 8.59 -32.34 -30.24
N LYS A 182 9.56 -32.20 -29.33
CA LYS A 182 10.58 -33.22 -29.05
C LYS A 182 10.05 -34.18 -27.98
N SER A 183 10.05 -35.46 -28.34
CA SER A 183 9.59 -36.57 -27.50
C SER A 183 10.75 -37.50 -27.16
N PRO A 184 10.94 -37.93 -25.90
CA PRO A 184 12.02 -38.84 -25.52
C PRO A 184 11.96 -40.18 -26.25
N ALA A 185 13.10 -40.83 -26.44
CA ALA A 185 13.22 -42.20 -26.93
C ALA A 185 12.64 -43.19 -25.90
N ALA A 186 12.15 -44.34 -26.37
CA ALA A 186 11.65 -45.40 -25.49
C ALA A 186 12.71 -45.85 -24.46
N SER A 187 13.98 -45.95 -24.86
CA SER A 187 15.11 -46.29 -23.98
C SER A 187 15.35 -45.30 -22.84
N ILE A 188 14.86 -44.06 -22.94
CA ILE A 188 14.98 -43.05 -21.88
C ILE A 188 13.88 -43.26 -20.83
N LEU A 189 12.71 -43.78 -21.20
CA LEU A 189 11.56 -43.92 -20.29
C LEU A 189 11.78 -44.96 -19.18
N ASP A 190 12.58 -46.00 -19.46
CA ASP A 190 12.81 -47.10 -18.53
C ASP A 190 13.96 -46.82 -17.52
N ASP A 191 14.80 -45.82 -17.77
CA ASP A 191 15.89 -45.40 -16.88
C ASP A 191 15.55 -44.10 -16.11
N LYS A 192 15.50 -44.21 -14.78
CA LYS A 192 15.22 -43.08 -13.88
C LYS A 192 16.24 -41.96 -13.98
N ASP A 193 17.52 -42.28 -14.19
CA ASP A 193 18.57 -41.28 -14.24
C ASP A 193 18.60 -40.53 -15.58
N SER A 194 18.24 -41.21 -16.67
CA SER A 194 18.03 -40.57 -17.98
C SER A 194 16.77 -39.69 -17.99
N MET A 195 15.66 -40.12 -17.36
CA MET A 195 14.49 -39.26 -17.14
C MET A 195 14.80 -38.03 -16.29
N TYR A 196 15.57 -38.18 -15.21
CA TYR A 196 15.99 -37.05 -14.38
C TYR A 196 16.84 -36.05 -15.16
N ARG A 197 17.81 -36.53 -15.97
CA ARG A 197 18.62 -35.68 -16.87
C ARG A 197 17.75 -34.92 -17.87
N PHE A 198 16.82 -35.61 -18.54
CA PHE A 198 15.86 -34.99 -19.47
C PHE A 198 15.07 -33.85 -18.82
N PHE A 199 14.55 -34.04 -17.61
CA PHE A 199 13.82 -32.99 -16.88
C PHE A 199 14.70 -31.84 -16.41
N LYS A 200 15.91 -32.14 -15.88
CA LYS A 200 16.86 -31.10 -15.45
C LYS A 200 17.18 -30.15 -16.59
N GLU A 201 17.37 -30.68 -17.79
CA GLU A 201 17.75 -29.89 -18.95
C GLU A 201 16.59 -29.18 -19.63
N ALA A 202 15.42 -29.83 -19.74
CA ALA A 202 14.21 -29.16 -20.20
C ALA A 202 13.86 -27.95 -19.29
N ASN A 203 14.07 -28.07 -17.97
CA ASN A 203 13.93 -26.95 -17.03
C ASN A 203 14.95 -25.83 -17.28
N MET A 204 16.22 -26.15 -17.57
CA MET A 204 17.24 -25.14 -17.89
C MET A 204 16.90 -24.41 -19.21
N TRP A 205 16.47 -25.12 -20.25
CA TRP A 205 16.11 -24.52 -21.54
C TRP A 205 14.84 -23.67 -21.44
N VAL A 206 13.81 -24.11 -20.72
CA VAL A 206 12.64 -23.29 -20.36
C VAL A 206 13.05 -22.04 -19.57
N GLY A 207 14.10 -22.14 -18.74
CA GLY A 207 14.67 -21.04 -17.96
C GLY A 207 15.56 -20.05 -18.73
N LEU A 208 16.07 -20.41 -19.92
CA LEU A 208 16.87 -19.50 -20.77
C LEU A 208 16.09 -18.28 -21.27
N GLY A 209 14.75 -18.35 -21.34
CA GLY A 209 13.94 -17.28 -21.91
C GLY A 209 14.14 -17.07 -23.42
N LEU A 210 13.84 -15.86 -23.88
CA LEU A 210 13.70 -15.53 -25.30
C LEU A 210 15.01 -14.93 -25.85
N HIS A 211 15.68 -15.61 -26.79
CA HIS A 211 16.87 -15.11 -27.46
C HIS A 211 16.79 -15.27 -28.99
N PRO A 212 17.18 -14.27 -29.81
CA PRO A 212 17.05 -14.34 -31.28
C PRO A 212 17.84 -15.47 -31.94
N ASN A 213 19.03 -15.80 -31.42
CA ASN A 213 19.92 -16.82 -31.99
C ASN A 213 19.87 -18.17 -31.24
N ILE A 214 18.85 -18.41 -30.40
CA ILE A 214 18.57 -19.71 -29.79
C ILE A 214 17.14 -20.13 -30.19
N VAL A 215 16.89 -21.42 -30.39
CA VAL A 215 15.54 -21.97 -30.55
C VAL A 215 14.80 -21.85 -29.23
N THR A 216 13.66 -21.16 -29.24
CA THR A 216 12.90 -20.92 -28.01
C THR A 216 12.27 -22.22 -27.51
N CYS A 217 12.51 -22.59 -26.25
CA CYS A 217 11.71 -23.60 -25.56
C CYS A 217 10.54 -22.92 -24.85
N TYR A 218 9.33 -23.14 -25.35
CA TYR A 218 8.14 -22.45 -24.85
C TYR A 218 7.64 -23.04 -23.53
N PHE A 219 7.58 -24.37 -23.43
CA PHE A 219 7.13 -25.10 -22.24
C PHE A 219 7.36 -26.62 -22.38
N VAL A 220 7.16 -27.34 -21.27
CA VAL A 220 7.11 -28.81 -21.21
C VAL A 220 5.71 -29.22 -20.79
N ARG A 221 5.12 -30.25 -21.43
CA ARG A 221 3.84 -30.86 -20.98
C ARG A 221 3.97 -32.38 -20.81
N LEU A 222 3.21 -32.92 -19.86
CA LEU A 222 3.04 -34.35 -19.66
C LEU A 222 1.85 -34.86 -20.50
N LEU A 223 2.14 -35.44 -21.67
CA LEU A 223 1.14 -35.96 -22.62
C LEU A 223 1.38 -37.46 -22.85
N GLY A 224 1.04 -38.26 -21.83
CA GLY A 224 1.42 -39.67 -21.67
C GLY A 224 2.89 -39.85 -21.27
N MET A 225 3.78 -39.11 -21.92
CA MET A 225 5.20 -38.93 -21.60
C MET A 225 5.54 -37.43 -21.62
N PRO A 226 6.63 -36.97 -20.98
CA PRO A 226 7.01 -35.56 -21.01
C PRO A 226 7.50 -35.18 -22.41
N ARG A 227 6.99 -34.08 -22.95
CA ARG A 227 7.34 -33.57 -24.29
C ARG A 227 7.70 -32.10 -24.23
N ILE A 228 8.76 -31.72 -24.94
CA ILE A 228 9.29 -30.36 -24.98
C ILE A 228 8.72 -29.66 -26.21
N PHE A 229 8.05 -28.52 -26.00
CA PHE A 229 7.45 -27.71 -27.05
C PHE A 229 8.37 -26.53 -27.35
N ILE A 230 8.93 -26.53 -28.56
CA ILE A 230 9.92 -25.56 -29.04
C ILE A 230 9.42 -24.83 -30.29
N GLU A 231 10.06 -23.71 -30.57
CA GLU A 231 9.91 -22.92 -31.79
C GLU A 231 10.16 -23.77 -33.05
N PHE A 232 9.19 -23.77 -33.96
CA PHE A 232 9.37 -24.33 -35.30
C PHE A 232 10.20 -23.36 -36.16
N VAL A 233 11.17 -23.88 -36.90
CA VAL A 233 12.08 -23.10 -37.75
C VAL A 233 12.05 -23.68 -39.17
N GLU A 234 11.47 -22.95 -40.11
CA GLU A 234 11.05 -23.50 -41.41
C GLU A 234 12.19 -23.94 -42.35
N GLY A 235 13.38 -23.37 -42.24
CA GLY A 235 14.51 -23.69 -43.13
C GLY A 235 15.34 -24.92 -42.75
N GLY A 236 15.04 -25.58 -41.62
CA GLY A 236 15.75 -26.77 -41.17
C GLY A 236 17.19 -26.51 -40.71
N SER A 237 17.99 -27.58 -40.60
CA SER A 237 19.39 -27.50 -40.12
C SER A 237 20.35 -26.94 -41.19
N LEU A 238 21.52 -26.50 -40.76
CA LEU A 238 22.54 -25.91 -41.63
C LEU A 238 23.26 -26.95 -42.52
N VAL A 239 23.17 -28.24 -42.17
CA VAL A 239 23.89 -29.34 -42.88
C VAL A 239 23.64 -29.35 -44.40
N PRO A 240 22.40 -29.28 -44.92
CA PRO A 240 22.18 -29.29 -46.37
C PRO A 240 22.65 -28.01 -47.06
N LYS A 241 22.89 -26.92 -46.31
CA LYS A 241 23.40 -25.66 -46.88
C LYS A 241 24.92 -25.69 -47.10
N ILE A 242 25.64 -26.46 -46.26
CA ILE A 242 27.09 -26.69 -46.36
C ILE A 242 27.37 -27.86 -47.32
N ALA A 243 26.60 -28.94 -47.23
CA ALA A 243 26.84 -30.17 -48.00
C ALA A 243 26.36 -30.14 -49.46
N ARG A 244 25.63 -29.10 -49.91
CA ARG A 244 25.14 -28.96 -51.30
C ARG A 244 26.08 -28.19 -52.22
N THR A 245 27.19 -27.69 -51.70
CA THR A 245 28.18 -26.94 -52.47
C THR A 245 29.49 -27.69 -52.44
N ASP A 246 29.99 -28.14 -53.60
CA ASP A 246 31.36 -28.67 -53.78
C ASP A 246 32.44 -27.58 -53.63
N ALA A 247 32.12 -26.51 -52.91
CA ALA A 247 32.87 -25.27 -52.73
C ALA A 247 32.51 -24.63 -51.37
N PRO A 248 33.43 -23.89 -50.74
CA PRO A 248 33.18 -23.21 -49.48
C PRO A 248 32.09 -22.13 -49.57
N LEU A 249 31.55 -21.74 -48.41
CA LEU A 249 30.64 -20.59 -48.33
C LEU A 249 31.38 -19.29 -48.71
N SER A 250 30.63 -18.27 -49.14
CA SER A 250 31.19 -16.92 -49.25
C SER A 250 31.67 -16.44 -47.88
N LEU A 251 32.77 -15.67 -47.83
CA LEU A 251 33.29 -15.15 -46.56
C LEU A 251 32.25 -14.31 -45.81
N GLU A 252 31.37 -13.60 -46.54
CA GLU A 252 30.28 -12.83 -45.94
C GLU A 252 29.25 -13.73 -45.22
N THR A 253 28.83 -14.84 -45.85
CA THR A 253 27.88 -15.79 -45.26
C THR A 253 28.52 -16.57 -44.11
N ALA A 254 29.78 -16.99 -44.26
CA ALA A 254 30.54 -17.68 -43.21
C ALA A 254 30.68 -16.79 -41.97
N LEU A 255 30.99 -15.50 -42.14
CA LEU A 255 31.06 -14.53 -41.04
C LEU A 255 29.67 -14.22 -40.44
N ASP A 256 28.61 -14.09 -41.24
CA ASP A 256 27.25 -13.88 -40.70
C ASP A 256 26.82 -15.04 -39.80
N TYR A 257 27.02 -16.30 -40.24
CA TYR A 257 26.72 -17.47 -39.41
C TYR A 257 27.62 -17.54 -38.16
N ALA A 258 28.92 -17.28 -38.30
CA ALA A 258 29.85 -17.30 -37.17
C ALA A 258 29.50 -16.27 -36.08
N VAL A 259 29.15 -15.03 -36.48
CA VAL A 259 28.71 -13.97 -35.54
C VAL A 259 27.39 -14.36 -34.86
N GLN A 260 26.43 -14.90 -35.60
CA GLN A 260 25.14 -15.33 -35.03
C GLN A 260 25.29 -16.50 -34.04
N ILE A 261 26.16 -17.47 -34.31
CA ILE A 261 26.48 -18.55 -33.36
C ILE A 261 27.15 -17.97 -32.10
N CYS A 262 28.11 -17.05 -32.25
CA CYS A 262 28.74 -16.41 -31.09
C CYS A 262 27.73 -15.71 -30.19
N ARG A 263 26.75 -14.99 -30.76
CA ARG A 263 25.69 -14.31 -29.99
C ARG A 263 24.82 -15.29 -29.20
N GLY A 264 24.43 -16.42 -29.81
CA GLY A 264 23.67 -17.47 -29.13
C GLY A 264 24.46 -18.11 -27.98
N MET A 265 25.73 -18.46 -28.23
CA MET A 265 26.58 -19.12 -27.24
C MET A 265 27.06 -18.19 -26.12
N GLU A 266 27.35 -16.92 -26.40
CA GLU A 266 27.63 -15.87 -25.40
C GLU A 266 26.49 -15.79 -24.38
N TYR A 267 25.23 -15.79 -24.85
CA TYR A 267 24.08 -15.77 -23.97
C TYR A 267 23.92 -17.07 -23.17
N ALA A 268 23.97 -18.24 -23.82
CA ALA A 268 23.85 -19.53 -23.15
C ALA A 268 24.91 -19.72 -22.05
N HIS A 269 26.18 -19.38 -22.33
CA HIS A 269 27.28 -19.44 -21.37
C HIS A 269 27.08 -18.46 -20.20
N SER A 270 26.55 -17.25 -20.46
CA SER A 270 26.24 -16.28 -19.39
C SER A 270 25.17 -16.76 -18.41
N MET A 271 24.28 -17.66 -18.87
CA MET A 271 23.26 -18.33 -18.05
C MET A 271 23.77 -19.65 -17.43
N GLY A 272 25.07 -19.96 -17.57
CA GLY A 272 25.70 -21.16 -17.02
C GLY A 272 25.49 -22.45 -17.84
N LEU A 273 24.92 -22.36 -19.05
CA LEU A 273 24.63 -23.52 -19.90
C LEU A 273 25.72 -23.73 -20.96
N VAL A 274 26.32 -24.92 -20.96
CA VAL A 274 27.33 -25.37 -21.95
C VAL A 274 26.69 -26.35 -22.93
N HIS A 275 26.95 -26.24 -24.23
CA HIS A 275 26.24 -27.00 -25.27
C HIS A 275 26.80 -28.41 -25.48
N ARG A 276 28.12 -28.62 -25.41
CA ARG A 276 28.85 -29.91 -25.44
C ARG A 276 28.73 -30.78 -26.72
N ASP A 277 27.88 -30.39 -27.67
CA ASP A 277 27.63 -31.05 -28.97
C ASP A 277 27.30 -30.00 -30.06
N LEU A 278 27.96 -28.83 -30.02
CA LEU A 278 27.75 -27.76 -30.99
C LEU A 278 28.23 -28.22 -32.38
N LYS A 279 27.36 -28.17 -33.39
CA LYS A 279 27.63 -28.61 -34.77
C LYS A 279 26.60 -28.05 -35.76
N PRO A 280 26.81 -28.11 -37.09
CA PRO A 280 25.86 -27.58 -38.07
C PRO A 280 24.48 -28.25 -38.05
N GLY A 281 24.38 -29.50 -37.59
CA GLY A 281 23.10 -30.18 -37.37
C GLY A 281 22.24 -29.53 -36.29
N ASN A 282 22.88 -28.89 -35.30
CA ASN A 282 22.25 -28.23 -34.16
C ASN A 282 22.11 -26.72 -34.37
N CYS A 283 22.30 -26.24 -35.60
CA CYS A 283 22.05 -24.86 -36.03
C CYS A 283 20.92 -24.86 -37.08
N LEU A 284 19.79 -24.26 -36.76
CA LEU A 284 18.64 -24.11 -37.66
C LEU A 284 18.64 -22.72 -38.32
N LEU A 285 18.07 -22.61 -39.52
CA LEU A 285 18.04 -21.36 -40.29
C LEU A 285 16.60 -20.93 -40.61
N LYS A 286 16.23 -19.67 -40.31
CA LYS A 286 14.98 -19.05 -40.78
C LYS A 286 15.12 -18.51 -42.21
N ALA A 287 14.00 -18.28 -42.88
CA ALA A 287 13.95 -17.71 -44.24
C ALA A 287 14.59 -16.31 -44.36
N ASP A 288 14.66 -15.53 -43.26
CA ASP A 288 15.35 -14.23 -43.19
C ASP A 288 16.88 -14.33 -42.90
N GLY A 289 17.42 -15.56 -42.95
CA GLY A 289 18.81 -15.86 -42.65
C GLY A 289 19.19 -15.77 -41.17
N THR A 290 18.21 -15.66 -40.26
CA THR A 290 18.49 -15.76 -38.81
C THR A 290 18.84 -17.20 -38.45
N LEU A 291 20.03 -17.41 -37.89
CA LEU A 291 20.51 -18.70 -37.39
C LEU A 291 20.14 -18.87 -35.92
N LYS A 292 19.56 -20.02 -35.56
CA LYS A 292 19.17 -20.39 -34.19
C LYS A 292 19.81 -21.71 -33.75
N ILE A 293 20.46 -21.68 -32.59
CA ILE A 293 21.06 -22.87 -31.96
C ILE A 293 19.98 -23.68 -31.25
N THR A 294 20.00 -25.00 -31.40
CA THR A 294 19.10 -25.97 -30.77
C THR A 294 19.91 -27.10 -30.13
N ASP A 295 19.25 -27.97 -29.36
CA ASP A 295 19.83 -29.24 -28.88
C ASP A 295 21.13 -29.06 -28.08
N PHE A 296 21.08 -28.19 -27.06
CA PHE A 296 22.00 -28.21 -25.92
C PHE A 296 22.10 -29.65 -25.34
N GLY A 297 23.22 -29.95 -24.68
CA GLY A 297 23.85 -31.28 -24.58
C GLY A 297 23.14 -32.41 -23.79
N LEU A 298 21.91 -32.74 -24.18
CA LEU A 298 20.89 -33.60 -23.52
C LEU A 298 21.27 -35.01 -23.01
N ALA A 299 22.51 -35.52 -23.18
CA ALA A 299 22.98 -36.79 -22.61
C ALA A 299 24.20 -36.68 -21.68
N LYS A 300 25.13 -35.78 -21.99
CA LYS A 300 26.54 -35.96 -21.62
C LYS A 300 26.91 -35.19 -20.34
N ALA A 301 26.28 -35.59 -19.25
CA ALA A 301 26.74 -35.33 -17.89
C ALA A 301 27.05 -36.67 -17.23
N GLU A 302 28.28 -37.15 -17.37
CA GLU A 302 28.76 -38.35 -16.69
C GLU A 302 29.11 -38.06 -15.23
N GLN A 303 28.79 -39.05 -14.39
CA GLN A 303 29.54 -39.46 -13.19
C GLN A 303 30.29 -38.37 -12.41
N GLN A 304 29.57 -37.69 -11.51
CA GLN A 304 30.16 -37.42 -10.19
C GLN A 304 29.99 -38.67 -9.33
N GLU A 305 30.92 -39.62 -9.45
CA GLU A 305 31.11 -40.61 -8.39
C GLU A 305 31.82 -39.96 -7.19
N GLU A 306 31.46 -40.44 -6.00
CA GLU A 306 31.98 -39.97 -4.72
C GLU A 306 33.46 -40.37 -4.54
N ASP A 307 34.11 -39.74 -3.55
CA ASP A 307 35.54 -39.83 -3.22
C ASP A 307 36.25 -41.17 -3.52
N SER A 308 37.40 -41.07 -4.19
CA SER A 308 38.49 -42.04 -4.01
C SER A 308 39.84 -41.30 -3.98
N PRO A 309 40.75 -41.69 -3.07
CA PRO A 309 41.85 -40.82 -2.66
C PRO A 309 42.99 -40.75 -3.69
N ALA A 310 43.77 -39.68 -3.58
CA ALA A 310 44.92 -39.42 -4.43
C ALA A 310 45.96 -40.56 -4.38
N VAL A 311 46.51 -40.90 -5.56
CA VAL A 311 47.69 -41.75 -5.74
C VAL A 311 48.74 -40.91 -6.50
N PRO A 312 50.04 -40.95 -6.12
CA PRO A 312 50.95 -39.85 -6.40
C PRO A 312 51.63 -39.89 -7.77
N THR A 313 52.31 -38.78 -8.06
CA THR A 313 53.18 -38.54 -9.23
C THR A 313 54.11 -39.69 -9.58
N GLY A 314 54.04 -40.16 -10.82
CA GLY A 314 55.03 -41.05 -11.44
C GLY A 314 54.85 -41.08 -12.95
N ALA A 315 55.94 -40.87 -13.71
CA ALA A 315 55.89 -40.89 -15.17
C ALA A 315 55.73 -42.33 -15.69
N GLY A 316 54.63 -42.58 -16.40
CA GLY A 316 54.30 -43.85 -17.05
C GLY A 316 53.21 -43.64 -18.11
N PRO A 317 53.04 -44.55 -19.07
CA PRO A 317 52.11 -44.35 -20.18
C PRO A 317 50.67 -44.30 -19.70
N VAL A 318 49.93 -43.27 -20.15
CA VAL A 318 48.53 -43.03 -19.76
C VAL A 318 47.65 -44.21 -20.20
N SER A 319 47.07 -44.92 -19.24
CA SER A 319 46.09 -45.97 -19.51
C SER A 319 44.76 -45.35 -19.96
N VAL A 320 44.47 -45.40 -21.25
CA VAL A 320 43.18 -44.99 -21.83
C VAL A 320 42.06 -45.87 -21.24
N ARG A 321 41.01 -45.26 -20.66
CA ARG A 321 39.83 -45.99 -20.16
C ARG A 321 39.08 -46.64 -21.34
N MET A 322 39.24 -47.96 -21.52
CA MET A 322 38.33 -48.76 -22.35
C MET A 322 37.05 -49.03 -21.56
N GLY A 323 35.91 -48.48 -22.00
CA GLY A 323 34.64 -48.72 -21.29
C GLY A 323 33.48 -47.79 -21.61
N ALA A 324 33.27 -47.39 -22.88
CA ALA A 324 32.07 -46.67 -23.30
C ALA A 324 31.37 -47.44 -24.44
N THR A 325 30.08 -47.74 -24.28
CA THR A 325 29.29 -48.48 -25.27
C THR A 325 29.02 -47.66 -26.53
N GLN A 326 28.98 -48.33 -27.68
CA GLN A 326 29.03 -47.78 -29.06
C GLN A 326 27.88 -46.83 -29.50
N GLY A 327 27.07 -46.27 -28.60
CA GLY A 327 25.89 -45.47 -28.94
C GLY A 327 25.89 -43.99 -28.53
N GLY A 328 26.80 -43.54 -27.65
CA GLY A 328 26.64 -42.25 -26.93
C GLY A 328 27.53 -41.09 -27.37
N LEU A 329 28.61 -41.34 -28.11
CA LEU A 329 29.57 -40.29 -28.50
C LEU A 329 29.06 -39.55 -29.76
N GLY A 330 28.47 -38.37 -29.55
CA GLY A 330 28.12 -37.40 -30.61
C GLY A 330 29.26 -37.07 -31.59
N THR A 331 28.90 -36.38 -32.69
CA THR A 331 29.64 -36.30 -33.96
C THR A 331 31.16 -36.10 -33.77
N PRO A 332 31.98 -37.15 -33.98
CA PRO A 332 33.39 -37.20 -33.53
C PRO A 332 34.26 -36.08 -34.09
N GLU A 333 33.99 -35.64 -35.32
CA GLU A 333 34.80 -34.64 -36.03
C GLU A 333 34.75 -33.24 -35.39
N TYR A 334 33.76 -32.95 -34.54
CA TYR A 334 33.62 -31.66 -33.84
C TYR A 334 34.06 -31.73 -32.37
N MET A 335 34.42 -32.91 -31.86
CA MET A 335 34.71 -33.12 -30.45
C MET A 335 36.08 -32.54 -30.05
N ALA A 336 36.15 -31.88 -28.89
CA ALA A 336 37.38 -31.29 -28.39
C ALA A 336 38.29 -32.32 -27.71
N PRO A 337 39.63 -32.17 -27.76
CA PRO A 337 40.59 -33.14 -27.21
C PRO A 337 40.31 -33.51 -25.75
N GLU A 338 39.99 -32.52 -24.93
CA GLU A 338 39.72 -32.69 -23.51
C GLU A 338 38.44 -33.51 -23.22
N GLN A 339 37.48 -33.54 -24.14
CA GLN A 339 36.25 -34.35 -23.99
C GLN A 339 36.53 -35.86 -24.13
N TRP A 340 37.63 -36.24 -24.80
CA TRP A 340 38.06 -37.62 -24.96
C TRP A 340 39.05 -38.05 -23.88
N THR A 341 39.96 -37.17 -23.44
CA THR A 341 41.02 -37.52 -22.48
C THR A 341 40.56 -37.49 -21.01
N SER A 342 39.56 -36.67 -20.66
CA SER A 342 39.09 -36.51 -19.29
C SER A 342 37.55 -36.34 -19.25
N ALA A 343 36.84 -37.47 -19.26
CA ALA A 343 35.39 -37.51 -19.05
C ALA A 343 35.01 -36.78 -17.75
N GLY A 344 34.40 -35.60 -17.88
CA GLY A 344 34.01 -34.72 -16.77
C GLY A 344 34.44 -33.25 -16.91
N THR A 345 35.48 -32.91 -17.68
CA THR A 345 36.03 -31.54 -17.75
C THR A 345 35.50 -30.65 -18.88
N ALA A 346 34.42 -31.06 -19.57
CA ALA A 346 33.86 -30.36 -20.72
C ALA A 346 33.09 -29.06 -20.35
N GLY A 347 33.85 -27.98 -20.12
CA GLY A 347 33.36 -26.61 -19.93
C GLY A 347 33.25 -25.78 -21.22
N PRO A 348 33.04 -24.46 -21.11
CA PRO A 348 32.90 -23.52 -22.25
C PRO A 348 33.95 -23.64 -23.37
N ALA A 349 35.19 -24.00 -23.02
CA ALA A 349 36.29 -24.16 -23.98
C ALA A 349 36.04 -25.25 -25.04
N ALA A 350 35.25 -26.28 -24.73
CA ALA A 350 34.90 -27.33 -25.68
C ALA A 350 33.92 -26.84 -26.76
N ASP A 351 32.97 -25.96 -26.40
CA ASP A 351 32.08 -25.32 -27.37
C ASP A 351 32.84 -24.38 -28.31
N ILE A 352 33.88 -23.70 -27.79
CA ILE A 352 34.77 -22.82 -28.58
C ILE A 352 35.58 -23.63 -29.60
N TRP A 353 36.06 -24.82 -29.22
CA TRP A 353 36.70 -25.75 -30.16
C TRP A 353 35.75 -26.18 -31.27
N ALA A 354 34.56 -26.67 -30.91
CA ALA A 354 33.55 -27.12 -31.87
C ALA A 354 33.13 -25.99 -32.83
N PHE A 355 32.99 -24.76 -32.31
CA PHE A 355 32.82 -23.55 -33.12
C PHE A 355 33.99 -23.30 -34.08
N GLY A 356 35.24 -23.48 -33.63
CA GLY A 356 36.43 -23.40 -34.47
C GLY A 356 36.39 -24.39 -35.65
N VAL A 357 35.97 -25.64 -35.40
CA VAL A 357 35.78 -26.67 -36.43
C VAL A 357 34.70 -26.24 -37.43
N MET A 358 33.58 -25.69 -36.95
CA MET A 358 32.51 -25.19 -37.82
C MET A 358 32.94 -24.02 -38.70
N VAL A 359 33.61 -23.00 -38.14
CA VAL A 359 34.06 -21.85 -38.94
C VAL A 359 35.14 -22.25 -39.95
N TYR A 360 36.00 -23.21 -39.60
CA TYR A 360 36.94 -23.83 -40.54
C TYR A 360 36.19 -24.48 -41.72
N GLU A 361 35.18 -25.31 -41.44
CA GLU A 361 34.36 -25.99 -42.46
C GLU A 361 33.60 -24.97 -43.34
N PHE A 362 33.00 -23.94 -42.74
CA PHE A 362 32.31 -22.86 -43.48
C PHE A 362 33.27 -22.14 -44.45
N CYS A 363 34.50 -21.87 -44.00
CA CYS A 363 35.48 -21.11 -44.79
C CYS A 363 36.15 -21.96 -45.87
N THR A 364 36.41 -23.25 -45.64
CA THR A 364 37.23 -24.10 -46.53
C THR A 364 36.44 -25.15 -47.31
N GLY A 365 35.21 -25.46 -46.91
CA GLY A 365 34.38 -26.51 -47.51
C GLY A 365 34.71 -27.93 -47.04
N VAL A 366 35.73 -28.10 -46.17
CA VAL A 366 36.15 -29.38 -45.61
C VAL A 366 36.36 -29.28 -44.11
N LYS A 367 36.18 -30.39 -43.37
CA LYS A 367 36.47 -30.41 -41.93
C LYS A 367 37.99 -30.47 -41.69
N PRO A 368 38.51 -29.85 -40.61
CA PRO A 368 39.92 -29.99 -40.22
C PRO A 368 40.26 -31.42 -39.76
N PHE A 369 39.27 -32.15 -39.24
CA PHE A 369 39.38 -33.53 -38.81
C PHE A 369 38.26 -34.34 -39.47
N VAL A 370 38.59 -35.47 -40.09
CA VAL A 370 37.64 -36.33 -40.80
C VAL A 370 37.82 -37.78 -40.32
N LEU A 371 36.73 -38.39 -39.87
CA LEU A 371 36.64 -39.82 -39.59
C LEU A 371 36.61 -40.58 -40.91
N GLN A 372 37.56 -41.47 -41.15
CA GLN A 372 37.66 -42.18 -42.42
C GLN A 372 36.63 -43.31 -42.53
N GLU A 373 36.22 -43.62 -43.76
CA GLU A 373 35.31 -44.73 -44.04
C GLU A 373 35.97 -46.06 -43.61
N LYS A 374 35.43 -46.69 -42.54
CA LYS A 374 35.94 -47.89 -41.81
C LYS A 374 36.95 -47.64 -40.68
N GLU A 375 37.25 -46.39 -40.30
CA GLU A 375 38.04 -46.09 -39.11
C GLU A 375 37.16 -46.21 -37.83
N THR A 376 37.68 -46.81 -36.76
CA THR A 376 36.95 -46.86 -35.46
C THR A 376 37.13 -45.55 -34.70
N LEU A 377 36.25 -45.29 -33.72
CA LEU A 377 36.35 -44.12 -32.84
C LEU A 377 37.70 -44.07 -32.11
N GLU A 378 38.19 -45.20 -31.61
CA GLU A 378 39.48 -45.27 -30.92
C GLU A 378 40.64 -45.01 -31.90
N ALA A 379 40.58 -45.57 -33.11
CA ALA A 379 41.59 -45.35 -34.15
C ALA A 379 41.66 -43.88 -34.58
N PHE A 380 40.50 -43.23 -34.76
CA PHE A 380 40.37 -41.82 -35.09
C PHE A 380 41.01 -40.92 -34.04
N TYR A 381 40.63 -41.06 -32.76
CA TYR A 381 41.21 -40.22 -31.71
C TYR A 381 42.68 -40.55 -31.42
N ALA A 382 43.12 -41.81 -31.58
CA ALA A 382 44.53 -42.18 -31.51
C ALA A 382 45.35 -41.52 -32.63
N ARG A 383 44.83 -41.45 -33.86
CA ARG A 383 45.43 -40.73 -34.98
C ARG A 383 45.50 -39.23 -34.72
N LEU A 384 44.43 -38.62 -34.21
CA LEU A 384 44.45 -37.19 -33.88
C LEU A 384 45.43 -36.88 -32.75
N TYR A 385 45.52 -37.74 -31.72
CA TYR A 385 46.50 -37.59 -30.64
C TYR A 385 47.95 -37.73 -31.16
N SER A 386 48.23 -38.66 -32.08
CA SER A 386 49.59 -38.86 -32.61
C SER A 386 50.10 -37.71 -33.47
N ILE A 387 49.21 -36.94 -34.11
CA ILE A 387 49.54 -35.70 -34.84
C ILE A 387 49.40 -34.44 -33.96
N GLY A 388 49.20 -34.58 -32.65
CA GLY A 388 49.00 -33.46 -31.73
C GLY A 388 47.80 -32.58 -32.07
N TRP A 389 46.77 -33.15 -32.72
CA TRP A 389 45.60 -32.47 -33.27
C TRP A 389 45.91 -31.31 -34.24
N ALA A 390 47.06 -31.34 -34.91
CA ALA A 390 47.44 -30.35 -35.90
C ALA A 390 46.52 -30.42 -37.14
N ALA A 391 45.67 -29.41 -37.32
CA ALA A 391 44.91 -29.20 -38.55
C ALA A 391 45.77 -28.50 -39.62
N THR A 392 45.47 -28.76 -40.90
CA THR A 392 46.03 -27.97 -42.01
C THR A 392 45.67 -26.49 -41.83
N PRO A 393 46.59 -25.52 -41.99
CA PRO A 393 46.24 -24.10 -41.89
C PRO A 393 45.17 -23.71 -42.92
N PRO A 394 44.04 -23.09 -42.51
CA PRO A 394 42.90 -22.88 -43.40
C PRO A 394 43.22 -21.95 -44.58
N GLU A 395 44.19 -21.04 -44.44
CA GLU A 395 44.67 -20.18 -45.51
C GLU A 395 45.47 -20.93 -46.61
N GLN A 396 45.92 -22.17 -46.36
CA GLN A 396 46.51 -23.04 -47.39
C GLN A 396 45.45 -23.70 -48.25
N LEU A 397 44.26 -23.95 -47.69
CA LEU A 397 43.10 -24.49 -48.43
C LEU A 397 42.29 -23.38 -49.12
N ARG A 398 42.41 -22.13 -48.65
CA ARG A 398 41.70 -20.98 -49.20
C ARG A 398 42.57 -19.72 -49.23
N ALA A 399 43.04 -19.37 -50.43
CA ALA A 399 43.97 -18.26 -50.64
C ALA A 399 43.38 -16.86 -50.39
N ASP A 400 42.05 -16.66 -50.50
CA ASP A 400 41.37 -15.40 -50.20
C ASP A 400 41.00 -15.24 -48.70
N LEU A 401 41.37 -16.20 -47.84
CA LEU A 401 41.04 -16.15 -46.41
C LEU A 401 41.90 -15.09 -45.68
N PRO A 402 41.29 -14.10 -44.99
CA PRO A 402 42.04 -13.10 -44.24
C PRO A 402 42.86 -13.71 -43.10
N GLN A 403 44.09 -13.26 -42.93
CA GLN A 403 45.00 -13.72 -41.86
C GLN A 403 44.41 -13.57 -40.45
N ASP A 404 43.70 -12.47 -40.19
CA ASP A 404 42.99 -12.25 -38.93
C ASP A 404 41.95 -13.37 -38.66
N LEU A 405 41.15 -13.75 -39.66
CA LEU A 405 40.12 -14.80 -39.54
C LEU A 405 40.75 -16.19 -39.40
N ALA A 406 41.81 -16.47 -40.16
CA ALA A 406 42.62 -17.67 -39.96
C ALA A 406 43.21 -17.74 -38.54
N GLY A 407 43.62 -16.58 -37.98
CA GLY A 407 44.09 -16.43 -36.61
C GLY A 407 43.01 -16.77 -35.57
N VAL A 408 41.77 -16.31 -35.74
CA VAL A 408 40.63 -16.67 -34.87
C VAL A 408 40.42 -18.19 -34.89
N ILE A 409 40.34 -18.80 -36.07
CA ILE A 409 40.13 -20.25 -36.23
C ILE A 409 41.22 -21.05 -35.51
N LYS A 410 42.49 -20.68 -35.70
CA LYS A 410 43.64 -21.33 -35.04
C LYS A 410 43.61 -21.20 -33.52
N ARG A 411 43.21 -20.05 -32.96
CA ARG A 411 43.08 -19.90 -31.50
C ARG A 411 41.93 -20.76 -30.94
N CYS A 412 40.80 -20.83 -31.62
CA CYS A 412 39.70 -21.71 -31.23
C CYS A 412 40.10 -23.20 -31.24
N LEU A 413 40.94 -23.60 -32.21
CA LEU A 413 41.47 -24.96 -32.37
C LEU A 413 42.80 -25.20 -31.64
N SER A 414 43.15 -24.40 -30.62
CA SER A 414 44.37 -24.61 -29.85
C SER A 414 44.19 -25.74 -28.81
N CYS A 415 45.16 -26.65 -28.70
CA CYS A 415 45.12 -27.71 -27.68
C CYS A 415 45.29 -27.16 -26.25
N PRO A 416 46.27 -26.28 -25.95
CA PRO A 416 46.34 -25.59 -24.67
C PRO A 416 45.11 -24.72 -24.42
N LEU A 417 44.40 -24.98 -23.31
CA LEU A 417 43.14 -24.30 -22.97
C LEU A 417 43.33 -22.80 -22.67
N ASP A 418 44.51 -22.42 -22.18
CA ASP A 418 44.93 -21.04 -21.90
C ASP A 418 45.15 -20.20 -23.17
N GLN A 419 45.33 -20.84 -24.32
CA GLN A 419 45.52 -20.20 -25.62
C GLN A 419 44.23 -20.06 -26.43
N ARG A 420 43.12 -20.64 -25.97
CA ARG A 420 41.79 -20.43 -26.56
C ARG A 420 41.23 -19.07 -26.12
N PRO A 421 40.35 -18.43 -26.93
CA PRO A 421 39.62 -17.24 -26.50
C PRO A 421 38.85 -17.50 -25.19
N GLN A 422 38.75 -16.49 -24.33
CA GLN A 422 38.16 -16.64 -23.00
C GLN A 422 36.62 -16.78 -23.03
N GLY A 423 35.99 -16.46 -24.16
CA GLY A 423 34.55 -16.66 -24.36
C GLY A 423 34.04 -16.10 -25.69
N PHE A 424 32.81 -16.47 -26.06
CA PHE A 424 32.19 -16.04 -27.30
C PHE A 424 32.01 -14.51 -27.43
N ALA A 425 31.96 -13.76 -26.33
CA ALA A 425 31.94 -12.30 -26.31
C ALA A 425 33.24 -11.64 -26.84
N GLU A 426 34.38 -12.32 -26.73
CA GLU A 426 35.66 -11.90 -27.31
C GLU A 426 35.62 -12.13 -28.83
N ILE A 427 35.37 -13.39 -29.22
CA ILE A 427 35.29 -13.85 -30.62
C ILE A 427 34.29 -13.00 -31.42
N ARG A 428 33.08 -12.76 -30.90
CA ARG A 428 32.05 -11.96 -31.57
C ARG A 428 32.57 -10.56 -31.94
N ARG A 429 33.20 -9.85 -30.99
CA ARG A 429 33.67 -8.47 -31.22
C ARG A 429 34.74 -8.42 -32.30
N GLU A 430 35.61 -9.43 -32.34
CA GLU A 430 36.64 -9.56 -33.37
C GLU A 430 36.03 -9.86 -34.75
N LEU A 431 35.07 -10.79 -34.84
CA LEU A 431 34.37 -11.13 -36.08
C LEU A 431 33.48 -10.00 -36.60
N GLU A 432 32.76 -9.27 -35.74
CA GLU A 432 31.99 -8.07 -36.10
C GLU A 432 32.92 -6.95 -36.61
N GLY A 433 34.09 -6.78 -35.98
CA GLY A 433 35.13 -5.86 -36.45
C GLY A 433 35.78 -6.29 -37.77
N LEU A 434 35.94 -7.59 -38.00
CA LEU A 434 36.45 -8.14 -39.26
C LEU A 434 35.48 -7.93 -40.41
N TYR A 435 34.20 -8.26 -40.19
CA TYR A 435 33.12 -7.99 -41.14
C TYR A 435 33.12 -6.51 -41.56
N ALA A 436 33.28 -5.60 -40.60
CA ALA A 436 33.35 -4.16 -40.88
C ALA A 436 34.56 -3.74 -41.73
N ARG A 437 35.74 -4.33 -41.49
CA ARG A 437 36.95 -4.07 -42.30
C ARG A 437 36.84 -4.65 -43.71
N MET A 438 36.25 -5.84 -43.86
CA MET A 438 36.18 -6.56 -45.14
C MET A 438 35.13 -6.00 -46.10
N PHE A 439 33.96 -5.61 -45.58
CA PHE A 439 32.82 -5.20 -46.42
C PHE A 439 32.53 -3.70 -46.37
N GLY A 440 33.37 -2.91 -45.70
CA GLY A 440 33.24 -1.44 -45.62
C GLY A 440 31.98 -0.94 -44.90
N ARG A 441 31.28 -1.81 -44.18
CA ARG A 441 30.01 -1.52 -43.49
C ARG A 441 29.93 -2.25 -42.16
N GLN A 442 29.33 -1.62 -41.14
CA GLN A 442 29.06 -2.32 -39.87
C GLN A 442 28.22 -3.57 -40.11
N TYR A 443 28.40 -4.58 -39.25
CA TYR A 443 27.68 -5.84 -39.34
C TYR A 443 26.15 -5.61 -39.33
N PRO A 444 25.39 -6.08 -40.34
CA PRO A 444 24.06 -5.56 -40.64
C PRO A 444 22.97 -5.98 -39.66
N ARG A 445 23.19 -7.02 -38.83
CA ARG A 445 22.20 -7.45 -37.82
C ARG A 445 22.51 -6.75 -36.49
N PRO A 446 21.63 -5.88 -35.95
CA PRO A 446 21.86 -5.24 -34.65
C PRO A 446 22.01 -6.30 -33.56
N TYR A 447 22.79 -6.00 -32.50
CA TYR A 447 22.90 -6.90 -31.36
C TYR A 447 21.63 -6.81 -30.52
N ILE A 448 20.86 -7.90 -30.51
CA ILE A 448 19.58 -8.04 -29.83
C ILE A 448 19.79 -9.08 -28.73
N GLY A 449 20.08 -8.62 -27.51
CA GLY A 449 20.20 -9.51 -26.34
C GLY A 449 18.87 -10.12 -25.91
N ALA A 450 18.88 -11.00 -24.91
CA ALA A 450 17.69 -11.71 -24.46
C ALA A 450 16.55 -10.79 -23.99
N ALA A 451 15.30 -11.17 -24.30
CA ALA A 451 14.11 -10.44 -23.89
C ALA A 451 13.65 -10.85 -22.46
N PRO A 452 13.05 -9.92 -21.69
CA PRO A 452 12.56 -10.20 -20.35
C PRO A 452 11.42 -11.21 -20.37
N LEU A 453 11.27 -11.94 -19.28
CA LEU A 453 10.13 -12.83 -19.08
C LEU A 453 8.89 -11.98 -18.75
N LEU A 454 7.95 -11.90 -19.68
CA LEU A 454 6.63 -11.32 -19.43
C LEU A 454 5.67 -12.34 -18.81
N ALA A 455 4.50 -11.85 -18.36
CA ALA A 455 3.48 -12.65 -17.68
C ALA A 455 3.13 -13.95 -18.43
N ASP A 456 2.92 -13.92 -19.74
CA ASP A 456 2.56 -15.10 -20.54
C ASP A 456 3.68 -16.16 -20.55
N THR A 457 4.95 -15.74 -20.60
CA THR A 457 6.11 -16.63 -20.52
C THR A 457 6.19 -17.26 -19.13
N LEU A 458 6.01 -16.47 -18.07
CA LEU A 458 5.96 -16.95 -16.69
C LEU A 458 4.81 -17.93 -16.44
N VAL A 459 3.65 -17.74 -17.08
CA VAL A 459 2.55 -18.71 -17.06
C VAL A 459 2.96 -20.03 -17.71
N ASN A 460 3.60 -20.00 -18.89
CA ASN A 460 4.06 -21.22 -19.56
C ASN A 460 5.14 -21.96 -18.77
N GLN A 461 6.06 -21.24 -18.12
CA GLN A 461 7.01 -21.81 -17.16
C GLN A 461 6.28 -22.41 -15.95
N GLY A 462 5.32 -21.70 -15.36
CA GLY A 462 4.54 -22.15 -14.21
C GLY A 462 3.71 -23.42 -14.49
N VAL A 463 3.10 -23.52 -15.67
CA VAL A 463 2.41 -24.73 -16.13
C VAL A 463 3.39 -25.90 -16.28
N SER A 464 4.58 -25.64 -16.84
CA SER A 464 5.64 -26.66 -16.93
C SER A 464 6.02 -27.17 -15.53
N MET A 465 6.25 -26.27 -14.57
CA MET A 465 6.57 -26.66 -13.19
C MET A 465 5.40 -27.41 -12.51
N ALA A 466 4.15 -27.09 -12.82
CA ALA A 466 2.97 -27.78 -12.29
C ALA A 466 2.82 -29.21 -12.84
N ASP A 467 2.99 -29.41 -14.15
CA ASP A 467 3.02 -30.73 -14.80
C ASP A 467 4.20 -31.60 -14.29
N LEU A 468 5.25 -30.99 -13.73
CA LEU A 468 6.42 -31.64 -13.12
C LEU A 468 6.32 -31.79 -11.57
N ASP A 469 5.14 -31.59 -10.98
CA ASP A 469 4.86 -31.65 -9.53
C ASP A 469 5.66 -30.63 -8.67
N ARG A 470 6.29 -29.62 -9.29
CA ARG A 470 7.02 -28.52 -8.61
C ARG A 470 6.06 -27.39 -8.21
N ARG A 471 5.06 -27.73 -7.40
CA ARG A 471 3.91 -26.85 -7.05
C ARG A 471 4.30 -25.47 -6.52
N ASP A 472 5.27 -25.39 -5.61
CA ASP A 472 5.64 -24.11 -4.98
C ASP A 472 6.25 -23.13 -5.99
N GLU A 473 7.02 -23.65 -6.95
CA GLU A 473 7.63 -22.85 -8.03
C GLU A 473 6.59 -22.43 -9.06
N ALA A 474 5.65 -23.31 -9.40
CA ALA A 474 4.49 -22.96 -10.23
C ALA A 474 3.66 -21.83 -9.58
N LEU A 475 3.35 -21.93 -8.29
CA LEU A 475 2.64 -20.87 -7.55
C LEU A 475 3.42 -19.55 -7.50
N ARG A 476 4.76 -19.61 -7.32
CA ARG A 476 5.63 -18.42 -7.38
C ARG A 476 5.60 -17.76 -8.75
N LEU A 477 5.72 -18.54 -9.83
CA LEU A 477 5.71 -18.05 -11.22
C LEU A 477 4.35 -17.46 -11.61
N PHE A 478 3.24 -18.10 -11.23
CA PHE A 478 1.90 -17.51 -11.45
C PHE A 478 1.69 -16.24 -10.62
N GLY A 479 2.18 -16.20 -9.38
CA GLY A 479 2.15 -14.99 -8.56
C GLY A 479 3.02 -13.85 -9.13
N GLU A 480 4.11 -14.18 -9.81
CA GLU A 480 4.95 -13.22 -10.54
C GLU A 480 4.26 -12.69 -11.80
N ALA A 481 3.63 -13.57 -12.59
CA ALA A 481 2.80 -13.19 -13.73
C ALA A 481 1.65 -12.25 -13.31
N LEU A 482 0.95 -12.56 -12.21
CA LEU A 482 -0.14 -11.73 -11.68
C LEU A 482 0.33 -10.40 -11.07
N ARG A 483 1.58 -10.29 -10.61
CA ARG A 483 2.17 -9.00 -10.21
C ARG A 483 2.47 -8.10 -11.42
N MET A 484 2.86 -8.70 -12.54
CA MET A 484 3.08 -7.95 -13.80
C MET A 484 1.77 -7.59 -14.48
N ASP A 485 0.79 -8.49 -14.46
CA ASP A 485 -0.49 -8.40 -15.16
C ASP A 485 -1.58 -9.11 -14.32
N PRO A 486 -2.27 -8.38 -13.43
CA PRO A 486 -3.34 -8.93 -12.60
C PRO A 486 -4.53 -9.48 -13.41
N THR A 487 -4.63 -9.10 -14.69
CA THR A 487 -5.72 -9.50 -15.59
C THR A 487 -5.42 -10.77 -16.39
N ASN A 488 -4.26 -11.40 -16.19
CA ASN A 488 -3.85 -12.57 -16.97
C ASN A 488 -4.72 -13.80 -16.67
N ALA A 489 -5.65 -14.13 -17.57
CA ALA A 489 -6.59 -15.23 -17.36
C ALA A 489 -5.91 -16.60 -17.19
N GLY A 490 -4.80 -16.84 -17.90
CA GLY A 490 -4.01 -18.06 -17.76
C GLY A 490 -3.39 -18.18 -16.36
N ALA A 491 -2.77 -17.11 -15.86
CA ALA A 491 -2.19 -17.09 -14.51
C ALA A 491 -3.26 -17.25 -13.43
N LEU A 492 -4.37 -16.48 -13.50
CA LEU A 492 -5.50 -16.56 -12.57
C LEU A 492 -6.04 -17.99 -12.47
N TYR A 493 -6.36 -18.59 -13.62
CA TYR A 493 -6.97 -19.91 -13.68
C TYR A 493 -6.01 -21.01 -13.22
N ASN A 494 -4.76 -21.04 -13.71
CA ASN A 494 -3.80 -22.07 -13.32
C ASN A 494 -3.42 -22.00 -11.83
N GLN A 495 -3.26 -20.79 -11.27
CA GLN A 495 -3.06 -20.60 -9.83
C GLN A 495 -4.30 -21.04 -9.04
N GLY A 496 -5.50 -20.65 -9.49
CA GLY A 496 -6.76 -21.05 -8.86
C GLY A 496 -6.95 -22.57 -8.82
N LEU A 497 -6.63 -23.29 -9.90
CA LEU A 497 -6.61 -24.75 -9.94
C LEU A 497 -5.61 -25.35 -8.93
N LEU A 498 -4.37 -24.83 -8.86
CA LEU A 498 -3.38 -25.30 -7.89
C LEU A 498 -3.78 -25.06 -6.44
N LEU A 499 -4.47 -23.95 -6.14
CA LEU A 499 -4.93 -23.65 -4.78
C LEU A 499 -6.15 -24.51 -4.39
N ALA A 500 -7.03 -24.78 -5.35
CA ALA A 500 -8.25 -25.58 -5.16
C ALA A 500 -8.00 -27.00 -4.64
N VAL A 501 -6.82 -27.59 -4.93
CA VAL A 501 -6.40 -28.90 -4.43
C VAL A 501 -6.47 -29.01 -2.90
N ASN A 502 -6.12 -27.94 -2.19
CA ASN A 502 -6.09 -27.93 -0.71
C ASN A 502 -7.30 -27.20 -0.11
N ASN A 503 -8.00 -26.37 -0.89
CA ASN A 503 -9.17 -25.62 -0.46
C ASN A 503 -10.17 -25.47 -1.62
N PRO A 504 -11.12 -26.41 -1.80
CA PRO A 504 -12.07 -26.38 -2.91
C PRO A 504 -12.89 -25.09 -3.04
N GLY A 505 -13.12 -24.37 -1.93
CA GLY A 505 -13.81 -23.07 -1.92
C GLY A 505 -13.06 -21.96 -2.64
N SER A 506 -11.75 -22.09 -2.89
CA SER A 506 -10.98 -21.08 -3.62
C SER A 506 -11.43 -20.91 -5.08
N LEU A 507 -12.12 -21.91 -5.65
CA LEU A 507 -12.69 -21.81 -7.00
C LEU A 507 -13.81 -20.76 -7.08
N GLU A 508 -14.54 -20.47 -6.00
CA GLU A 508 -15.65 -19.51 -6.05
C GLU A 508 -15.17 -18.09 -6.38
N GLY A 509 -14.07 -17.65 -5.77
CA GLY A 509 -13.44 -16.35 -6.04
C GLY A 509 -12.91 -16.20 -7.47
N LEU A 510 -12.41 -17.30 -8.05
CA LEU A 510 -11.84 -17.32 -9.40
C LEU A 510 -12.84 -16.88 -10.49
N SER A 511 -14.13 -17.15 -10.32
CA SER A 511 -15.16 -16.72 -11.28
C SER A 511 -15.29 -15.20 -11.37
N GLY A 512 -15.13 -14.48 -10.25
CA GLY A 512 -15.14 -13.02 -10.25
C GLY A 512 -13.93 -12.44 -10.99
N GLN A 513 -12.75 -13.01 -10.72
CA GLN A 513 -11.48 -12.60 -11.33
C GLN A 513 -11.45 -12.84 -12.85
N LEU A 514 -11.94 -13.99 -13.33
CA LEU A 514 -12.03 -14.26 -14.77
C LEU A 514 -13.06 -13.38 -15.47
N ALA A 515 -14.18 -13.03 -14.83
CA ALA A 515 -15.15 -12.07 -15.37
C ALA A 515 -14.60 -10.63 -15.40
N GLU A 516 -13.72 -10.25 -14.47
CA GLU A 516 -12.98 -8.99 -14.51
C GLU A 516 -11.93 -8.97 -15.65
N SER A 517 -11.13 -10.04 -15.77
CA SER A 517 -10.22 -10.24 -16.91
C SER A 517 -10.94 -10.12 -18.26
N ALA A 518 -12.11 -10.77 -18.42
CA ALA A 518 -12.93 -10.69 -19.63
C ALA A 518 -13.39 -9.26 -19.98
N ARG A 519 -13.68 -8.43 -18.97
CA ARG A 519 -14.09 -7.02 -19.15
C ARG A 519 -12.91 -6.12 -19.50
N MET A 520 -11.73 -6.39 -18.93
CA MET A 520 -10.49 -5.67 -19.24
C MET A 520 -9.90 -6.07 -20.60
N ARG A 521 -10.23 -7.27 -21.10
CA ARG A 521 -9.78 -7.84 -22.37
C ARG A 521 -10.95 -8.33 -23.24
N PRO A 522 -11.84 -7.45 -23.71
CA PRO A 522 -13.02 -7.85 -24.50
C PRO A 522 -12.68 -8.46 -25.88
N TRP A 523 -11.41 -8.40 -26.29
CA TRP A 523 -10.86 -9.04 -27.50
C TRP A 523 -10.18 -10.40 -27.24
N ASP A 524 -9.99 -10.79 -25.97
CA ASP A 524 -9.40 -12.07 -25.58
C ASP A 524 -10.51 -13.08 -25.24
N TRP A 525 -10.46 -14.23 -25.89
CA TRP A 525 -11.48 -15.28 -25.78
C TRP A 525 -11.21 -16.20 -24.58
N LEU A 526 -9.97 -16.24 -24.11
CA LEU A 526 -9.51 -17.14 -23.06
C LEU A 526 -10.22 -16.90 -21.70
N PRO A 527 -10.41 -15.65 -21.21
CA PRO A 527 -11.13 -15.41 -19.94
C PRO A 527 -12.57 -15.94 -19.96
N LEU A 528 -13.28 -15.76 -21.09
CA LEU A 528 -14.65 -16.26 -21.28
C LEU A 528 -14.67 -17.78 -21.42
N TYR A 529 -13.74 -18.36 -22.17
CA TYR A 529 -13.62 -19.81 -22.32
C TYR A 529 -13.39 -20.51 -20.96
N LEU A 530 -12.44 -20.04 -20.17
CA LEU A 530 -12.13 -20.58 -18.84
C LEU A 530 -13.31 -20.40 -17.86
N SER A 531 -14.01 -19.26 -17.93
CA SER A 531 -15.25 -19.05 -17.17
C SER A 531 -16.34 -20.06 -17.56
N GLY A 532 -16.44 -20.40 -18.86
CA GLY A 532 -17.34 -21.42 -19.38
C GLY A 532 -17.02 -22.83 -18.89
N LEU A 533 -15.75 -23.23 -18.89
CA LEU A 533 -15.31 -24.51 -18.33
C LEU A 533 -15.60 -24.61 -16.83
N LEU A 534 -15.33 -23.54 -16.07
CA LEU A 534 -15.55 -23.50 -14.64
C LEU A 534 -17.05 -23.57 -14.28
N ALA A 535 -17.92 -22.90 -15.05
CA ALA A 535 -19.38 -23.00 -14.92
C ALA A 535 -19.88 -24.41 -15.27
N ALA A 536 -19.38 -25.01 -16.36
CA ALA A 536 -19.74 -26.37 -16.76
C ALA A 536 -19.37 -27.39 -15.68
N LYS A 537 -18.18 -27.26 -15.07
CA LYS A 537 -17.75 -28.17 -13.98
C LYS A 537 -18.63 -28.09 -12.72
N ARG A 538 -19.31 -26.96 -12.49
CA ARG A 538 -20.29 -26.76 -11.42
C ARG A 538 -21.71 -27.22 -11.78
N GLY A 539 -21.95 -27.64 -13.02
CA GLY A 539 -23.29 -27.97 -13.51
C GLY A 539 -24.16 -26.77 -13.92
N ASP A 540 -23.62 -25.54 -13.90
CA ASP A 540 -24.31 -24.37 -14.45
C ASP A 540 -24.14 -24.33 -15.98
N THR A 541 -24.92 -25.18 -16.64
CA THR A 541 -24.94 -25.31 -18.10
C THR A 541 -25.40 -24.04 -18.79
N GLY A 542 -26.28 -23.25 -18.16
CA GLY A 542 -26.78 -21.98 -18.70
C GLY A 542 -25.72 -20.90 -18.77
N SER A 543 -24.97 -20.67 -17.70
CA SER A 543 -23.84 -19.74 -17.71
C SER A 543 -22.68 -20.26 -18.54
N ALA A 544 -22.40 -21.57 -18.50
CA ALA A 544 -21.39 -22.18 -19.37
C ALA A 544 -21.66 -21.91 -20.85
N PHE A 545 -22.92 -22.07 -21.29
CA PHE A 545 -23.33 -21.76 -22.66
C PHE A 545 -23.16 -20.28 -23.01
N ARG A 546 -23.55 -19.37 -22.11
CA ARG A 546 -23.40 -17.92 -22.32
C ARG A 546 -21.92 -17.53 -22.48
N PHE A 547 -21.05 -18.00 -21.59
CA PHE A 547 -19.62 -17.68 -21.64
C PHE A 547 -18.92 -18.28 -22.87
N LEU A 548 -19.17 -19.56 -23.19
CA LEU A 548 -18.54 -20.21 -24.36
C LEU A 548 -19.05 -19.63 -25.69
N ASN A 549 -20.33 -19.29 -25.81
CA ASN A 549 -20.83 -18.57 -26.99
C ASN A 549 -20.26 -17.14 -27.07
N GLY A 550 -20.08 -16.47 -25.93
CA GLY A 550 -19.39 -15.17 -25.88
C GLY A 550 -17.96 -15.25 -26.41
N ALA A 551 -17.21 -16.29 -26.04
CA ALA A 551 -15.86 -16.56 -26.57
C ALA A 551 -15.87 -16.87 -28.08
N LEU A 552 -16.88 -17.57 -28.60
CA LEU A 552 -17.04 -17.83 -30.05
C LEU A 552 -17.34 -16.58 -30.88
N MET A 553 -17.97 -15.56 -30.31
CA MET A 553 -18.41 -14.34 -31.03
C MET A 553 -17.34 -13.24 -31.12
N GLN A 554 -16.13 -13.48 -30.60
CA GLN A 554 -15.04 -12.51 -30.67
C GLN A 554 -14.36 -12.47 -32.05
N ARG A 555 -13.57 -11.40 -32.29
CA ARG A 555 -13.10 -10.96 -33.62
C ARG A 555 -12.16 -11.91 -34.39
N HIS A 556 -11.81 -13.08 -33.87
CA HIS A 556 -10.74 -13.95 -34.42
C HIS A 556 -11.24 -15.29 -35.00
N GLY A 557 -12.34 -15.25 -35.75
CA GLY A 557 -12.90 -16.42 -36.42
C GLY A 557 -13.43 -17.48 -35.45
N VAL A 558 -13.81 -18.66 -35.98
CA VAL A 558 -14.33 -19.74 -35.14
C VAL A 558 -13.18 -20.48 -34.47
N ASN A 559 -12.88 -20.13 -33.22
CA ASN A 559 -11.92 -20.86 -32.41
C ASN A 559 -12.39 -22.32 -32.20
N GLN A 560 -11.61 -23.26 -32.72
CA GLN A 560 -11.94 -24.69 -32.74
C GLN A 560 -11.97 -25.33 -31.34
N GLU A 561 -11.20 -24.82 -30.39
CA GLU A 561 -11.15 -25.30 -29.01
C GLU A 561 -12.43 -24.89 -28.25
N VAL A 562 -12.87 -23.64 -28.41
CA VAL A 562 -14.14 -23.15 -27.87
C VAL A 562 -15.33 -23.87 -28.54
N LEU A 563 -15.28 -24.06 -29.87
CA LEU A 563 -16.31 -24.80 -30.61
C LEU A 563 -16.43 -26.26 -30.14
N ALA A 564 -15.30 -26.94 -29.93
CA ALA A 564 -15.28 -28.29 -29.39
C ALA A 564 -15.89 -28.35 -27.98
N ALA A 565 -15.59 -27.37 -27.12
CA ALA A 565 -16.19 -27.28 -25.79
C ALA A 565 -17.70 -27.03 -25.83
N VAL A 566 -18.19 -26.13 -26.70
CA VAL A 566 -19.64 -25.91 -26.92
C VAL A 566 -20.33 -27.18 -27.42
N ASN A 567 -19.70 -27.91 -28.34
CA ASN A 567 -20.28 -29.15 -28.87
C ASN A 567 -20.31 -30.26 -27.80
N ARG A 568 -19.28 -30.39 -26.96
CA ARG A 568 -19.29 -31.32 -25.80
C ARG A 568 -20.34 -30.93 -24.74
N LEU A 569 -20.53 -29.64 -24.49
CA LEU A 569 -21.58 -29.13 -23.59
C LEU A 569 -22.97 -29.48 -24.12
N LYS A 570 -23.19 -29.36 -25.44
CA LYS A 570 -24.43 -29.77 -26.13
C LYS A 570 -24.70 -31.27 -26.04
N THR A 571 -23.71 -32.12 -26.26
CA THR A 571 -23.91 -33.58 -26.38
C THR A 571 -23.89 -34.33 -25.05
N SER A 572 -23.18 -33.81 -24.04
CA SER A 572 -22.96 -34.53 -22.76
C SER A 572 -23.32 -33.72 -21.50
N GLY A 573 -24.02 -32.59 -21.64
CA GLY A 573 -24.38 -31.73 -20.52
C GLY A 573 -23.20 -31.16 -19.72
N GLY A 574 -21.99 -31.19 -20.31
CA GLY A 574 -20.75 -30.75 -19.65
C GLY A 574 -19.99 -31.85 -18.89
N ALA A 575 -20.53 -33.07 -18.77
CA ALA A 575 -19.88 -34.17 -18.04
C ALA A 575 -18.52 -34.59 -18.64
N SER A 576 -18.27 -34.29 -19.92
CA SER A 576 -17.00 -34.54 -20.63
C SER A 576 -16.04 -33.35 -20.67
N LEU A 577 -16.33 -32.26 -19.94
CA LEU A 577 -15.45 -31.10 -19.80
C LEU A 577 -14.64 -31.22 -18.51
N GLU A 578 -13.34 -31.50 -18.66
CA GLU A 578 -12.38 -31.56 -17.56
C GLU A 578 -11.63 -30.24 -17.38
N LEU A 579 -11.21 -29.96 -16.15
CA LEU A 579 -10.33 -28.84 -15.83
C LEU A 579 -8.88 -29.35 -15.86
N GLY A 580 -8.02 -28.70 -16.64
CA GLY A 580 -6.57 -28.94 -16.66
C GLY A 580 -5.81 -27.64 -16.91
N PHE A 581 -4.49 -27.63 -16.69
CA PHE A 581 -3.67 -26.44 -16.87
C PHE A 581 -3.58 -26.01 -18.33
N VAL A 582 -3.68 -24.69 -18.56
CA VAL A 582 -3.73 -24.08 -19.90
C VAL A 582 -2.50 -23.21 -20.13
N ASN A 583 -1.82 -23.42 -21.26
CA ASN A 583 -0.73 -22.57 -21.73
C ASN A 583 -1.28 -21.34 -22.46
N VAL A 584 -0.52 -20.25 -22.43
CA VAL A 584 -0.80 -19.04 -23.21
C VAL A 584 0.02 -19.08 -24.50
N LYS A 585 -0.49 -18.48 -25.59
CA LYS A 585 0.19 -18.45 -26.88
C LYS A 585 1.60 -17.83 -26.71
N PRO A 586 2.68 -18.53 -27.11
CA PRO A 586 4.03 -17.99 -27.04
C PRO A 586 4.24 -16.86 -28.05
N ARG A 587 5.23 -16.00 -27.77
CA ARG A 587 5.60 -14.83 -28.56
C ARG A 587 6.98 -15.02 -29.21
N ASP A 588 7.24 -14.34 -30.32
CA ASP A 588 8.55 -14.37 -30.98
C ASP A 588 9.57 -13.48 -30.25
N ALA A 589 10.78 -14.00 -30.04
CA ALA A 589 11.84 -13.33 -29.28
C ALA A 589 12.33 -12.01 -29.89
N LYS A 590 12.29 -11.88 -31.22
CA LYS A 590 12.75 -10.69 -31.97
C LYS A 590 11.73 -9.56 -31.88
N GLU A 591 10.44 -9.89 -31.97
CA GLU A 591 9.33 -8.95 -31.76
C GLU A 591 9.28 -8.47 -30.31
N GLU A 592 9.36 -9.39 -29.34
CA GLU A 592 9.32 -9.04 -27.91
C GLU A 592 10.49 -8.13 -27.50
N LYS A 593 11.72 -8.40 -27.98
CA LYS A 593 12.87 -7.52 -27.67
C LYS A 593 12.76 -6.14 -28.33
N HIS A 594 12.15 -6.05 -29.51
CA HIS A 594 11.86 -4.76 -30.14
C HIS A 594 10.87 -3.95 -29.29
N ASN A 595 9.77 -4.60 -28.87
CA ASN A 595 8.74 -4.00 -28.03
C ASN A 595 9.31 -3.52 -26.69
N GLU A 596 10.09 -4.33 -25.98
CA GLU A 596 10.80 -3.92 -24.75
C GLU A 596 11.68 -2.68 -24.99
N THR A 597 12.42 -2.62 -26.11
CA THR A 597 13.32 -1.50 -26.39
C THR A 597 12.55 -0.20 -26.59
N VAL A 598 11.45 -0.23 -27.35
CA VAL A 598 10.54 0.92 -27.54
C VAL A 598 9.89 1.33 -26.22
N PHE A 599 9.42 0.35 -25.46
CA PHE A 599 8.81 0.51 -24.15
C PHE A 599 9.74 1.20 -23.14
N LEU A 600 10.95 0.68 -22.95
CA LEU A 600 11.93 1.22 -22.00
C LEU A 600 12.38 2.64 -22.36
N ALA A 601 12.46 2.97 -23.66
CA ALA A 601 12.72 4.32 -24.12
C ALA A 601 11.57 5.27 -23.73
N LEU A 602 10.32 4.90 -24.02
CA LEU A 602 9.14 5.70 -23.68
C LEU A 602 8.99 5.90 -22.17
N VAL A 603 9.26 4.87 -21.36
CA VAL A 603 9.22 4.96 -19.88
C VAL A 603 10.35 5.83 -19.34
N ARG A 604 11.57 5.73 -19.86
CA ARG A 604 12.70 6.58 -19.46
C ARG A 604 12.44 8.05 -19.78
N ASP A 605 11.91 8.33 -20.97
CA ASP A 605 11.52 9.68 -21.37
C ASP A 605 10.37 10.18 -20.49
N ALA A 606 9.34 9.35 -20.24
CA ALA A 606 8.25 9.70 -19.34
C ALA A 606 8.75 10.05 -17.93
N GLN A 607 9.64 9.23 -17.34
CA GLN A 607 10.22 9.51 -16.02
C GLN A 607 11.02 10.82 -16.02
N THR A 608 11.73 11.12 -17.11
CA THR A 608 12.43 12.41 -17.28
C THR A 608 11.43 13.58 -17.30
N ARG A 609 10.28 13.43 -17.98
CA ARG A 609 9.19 14.42 -17.97
C ARG A 609 8.55 14.56 -16.58
N ILE A 610 8.35 13.45 -15.85
CA ILE A 610 7.84 13.46 -14.46
C ILE A 610 8.78 14.27 -13.55
N ASN A 611 10.09 14.00 -13.63
CA ASN A 611 11.10 14.69 -12.84
C ASN A 611 11.19 16.18 -13.19
N ALA A 612 10.90 16.55 -14.45
CA ALA A 612 10.78 17.94 -14.90
C ALA A 612 9.40 18.59 -14.63
N ASN A 613 8.51 17.91 -13.90
CA ASN A 613 7.12 18.31 -13.63
C ASN A 613 6.27 18.58 -14.89
N GLN A 614 6.58 17.92 -16.01
CA GLN A 614 5.88 18.01 -17.31
C GLN A 614 4.81 16.90 -17.42
N GLY A 615 3.79 16.96 -16.56
CA GLY A 615 2.81 15.88 -16.39
C GLY A 615 2.04 15.47 -17.65
N GLU A 616 1.69 16.41 -18.53
CA GLU A 616 0.98 16.11 -19.78
C GLU A 616 1.87 15.32 -20.77
N ALA A 617 3.13 15.75 -20.93
CA ALA A 617 4.10 15.05 -21.77
C ALA A 617 4.42 13.65 -21.20
N ALA A 618 4.55 13.54 -19.88
CA ALA A 618 4.69 12.24 -19.20
C ALA A 618 3.49 11.33 -19.49
N ARG A 619 2.25 11.83 -19.30
CA ARG A 619 1.02 11.08 -19.58
C ARG A 619 0.96 10.60 -21.03
N SER A 620 1.30 11.46 -22.00
CA SER A 620 1.33 11.08 -23.43
C SER A 620 2.31 9.95 -23.70
N LEU A 621 3.52 10.00 -23.11
CA LEU A 621 4.54 8.96 -23.25
C LEU A 621 4.14 7.65 -22.57
N LEU A 622 3.52 7.70 -21.39
CA LEU A 622 3.01 6.52 -20.68
C LEU A 622 1.84 5.84 -21.41
N LEU A 623 0.95 6.62 -22.02
CA LEU A 623 -0.11 6.07 -22.89
C LEU A 623 0.46 5.42 -24.15
N LYS A 624 1.55 5.96 -24.73
CA LYS A 624 2.28 5.30 -25.82
C LYS A 624 2.98 4.02 -25.36
N ALA A 625 3.61 4.03 -24.18
CA ALA A 625 4.27 2.85 -23.60
C ALA A 625 3.27 1.72 -23.31
N ARG A 626 2.08 2.06 -22.81
CA ARG A 626 0.94 1.14 -22.67
C ARG A 626 0.42 0.62 -24.01
N ALA A 627 0.57 1.38 -25.11
CA ALA A 627 0.17 0.92 -26.43
C ALA A 627 1.21 0.00 -27.12
N VAL A 628 2.35 -0.26 -26.48
CA VAL A 628 3.33 -1.24 -26.98
C VAL A 628 2.78 -2.66 -26.78
N PRO A 629 2.75 -3.51 -27.82
CA PRO A 629 2.22 -4.86 -27.70
C PRO A 629 2.89 -5.65 -26.59
N GLY A 630 2.09 -6.20 -25.68
CA GLY A 630 2.56 -6.97 -24.53
C GLY A 630 2.63 -6.23 -23.19
N TYR A 631 2.52 -4.89 -23.21
CA TYR A 631 2.63 -4.04 -22.02
C TYR A 631 1.32 -3.28 -21.70
N GLU A 632 0.22 -3.62 -22.35
CA GLU A 632 -1.08 -2.95 -22.28
C GLU A 632 -1.71 -2.99 -20.87
N HIS A 633 -1.32 -4.01 -20.11
CA HIS A 633 -1.76 -4.27 -18.74
C HIS A 633 -0.59 -4.37 -17.75
N TYR A 634 0.60 -3.87 -18.13
CA TYR A 634 1.79 -3.93 -17.29
C TYR A 634 1.64 -3.02 -16.06
N GLN A 635 1.41 -3.62 -14.90
CA GLN A 635 0.96 -2.92 -13.69
C GLN A 635 1.85 -1.73 -13.28
N PRO A 636 3.20 -1.82 -13.32
CA PRO A 636 4.06 -0.68 -12.98
C PRO A 636 3.84 0.58 -13.83
N ILE A 637 3.39 0.46 -15.10
CA ILE A 637 2.98 1.63 -15.90
C ILE A 637 1.61 2.13 -15.48
N MET A 638 0.67 1.25 -15.15
CA MET A 638 -0.65 1.67 -14.69
C MET A 638 -0.53 2.45 -13.37
N ASP A 639 0.36 2.01 -12.46
CA ASP A 639 0.70 2.72 -11.22
C ASP A 639 1.37 4.07 -11.52
N LEU A 640 2.36 4.10 -12.42
CA LEU A 640 3.06 5.33 -12.80
C LEU A 640 2.12 6.34 -13.48
N LEU A 641 1.26 5.88 -14.38
CA LEU A 641 0.23 6.68 -15.05
C LEU A 641 -0.79 7.22 -14.05
N ALA A 642 -1.26 6.38 -13.11
CA ALA A 642 -2.13 6.83 -12.03
C ALA A 642 -1.44 7.88 -11.14
N SER A 643 -0.14 7.73 -10.86
CA SER A 643 0.63 8.72 -10.07
C SER A 643 0.83 10.05 -10.81
N VAL A 644 0.83 10.04 -12.14
CA VAL A 644 0.83 11.26 -12.98
C VAL A 644 -0.56 11.87 -12.99
N GLU A 645 -1.60 11.11 -13.34
CA GLU A 645 -2.99 11.59 -13.38
C GLU A 645 -3.48 12.10 -12.01
N ALA A 646 -2.96 11.58 -10.89
CA ALA A 646 -3.18 12.08 -9.53
C ALA A 646 -2.79 13.56 -9.33
N LYS A 647 -1.83 14.07 -10.10
CA LYS A 647 -1.38 15.47 -10.07
C LYS A 647 -2.15 16.35 -11.07
N SER A 648 -2.97 15.74 -11.91
CA SER A 648 -3.81 16.45 -12.86
C SER A 648 -5.07 17.02 -12.17
N VAL A 649 -5.61 18.07 -12.76
CA VAL A 649 -6.80 18.76 -12.27
C VAL A 649 -7.75 18.90 -13.46
N PRO A 650 -9.03 18.48 -13.35
CA PRO A 650 -9.99 18.74 -14.40
C PRO A 650 -10.12 20.25 -14.66
N ASP A 651 -10.20 20.71 -15.90
CA ASP A 651 -10.47 22.14 -16.22
C ASP A 651 -11.72 22.31 -17.11
N GLY A 652 -12.31 21.20 -17.51
CA GLY A 652 -13.54 21.11 -18.27
C GLY A 652 -13.92 19.64 -18.47
N ILE A 653 -14.97 19.41 -19.25
CA ILE A 653 -15.41 18.07 -19.66
C ILE A 653 -15.52 18.05 -21.19
N ASN A 654 -14.98 17.01 -21.81
CA ASN A 654 -15.02 16.85 -23.27
C ASN A 654 -16.31 16.15 -23.71
N SER A 655 -16.66 15.06 -23.02
CA SER A 655 -17.87 14.27 -23.23
C SER A 655 -18.28 13.55 -21.93
N LEU A 656 -19.45 12.94 -21.95
CA LEU A 656 -19.97 12.10 -20.88
C LEU A 656 -20.50 10.83 -21.52
N ASP A 657 -19.69 9.77 -21.47
CA ASP A 657 -19.89 8.60 -22.31
C ASP A 657 -20.78 7.57 -21.62
N SER A 658 -21.85 7.13 -22.28
CA SER A 658 -22.70 6.04 -21.76
C SER A 658 -21.88 4.75 -21.76
N SER A 659 -21.64 4.22 -20.56
CA SER A 659 -20.79 3.06 -20.29
C SER A 659 -21.61 1.79 -20.06
N GLY A 660 -22.92 1.92 -19.87
CA GLY A 660 -23.86 0.82 -19.72
C GLY A 660 -25.21 1.28 -19.18
N THR A 661 -26.21 0.41 -19.32
CA THR A 661 -27.56 0.61 -18.78
C THR A 661 -27.99 -0.61 -17.99
N LEU A 662 -28.71 -0.40 -16.89
CA LEU A 662 -29.27 -1.44 -16.04
C LEU A 662 -30.75 -1.12 -15.77
N THR A 663 -31.62 -2.11 -15.96
CA THR A 663 -33.07 -1.97 -15.76
C THR A 663 -33.48 -2.73 -14.51
N LEU A 664 -34.23 -2.09 -13.60
CA LEU A 664 -34.72 -2.75 -12.37
C LEU A 664 -35.83 -3.78 -12.63
N ASN A 665 -36.44 -3.74 -13.82
CA ASN A 665 -37.58 -4.55 -14.30
C ASN A 665 -38.90 -4.33 -13.54
N SER A 666 -38.89 -3.56 -12.46
CA SER A 666 -40.09 -3.05 -11.80
C SER A 666 -39.77 -1.86 -10.90
N GLY A 667 -40.65 -0.86 -10.91
CA GLY A 667 -40.60 0.29 -10.01
C GLY A 667 -39.68 1.42 -10.48
N ALA A 668 -40.22 2.64 -10.53
CA ALA A 668 -39.43 3.83 -10.84
C ALA A 668 -38.34 4.08 -9.80
N VAL A 669 -37.19 4.60 -10.25
CA VAL A 669 -36.08 4.97 -9.36
C VAL A 669 -36.45 6.23 -8.61
N GLU A 670 -36.27 6.23 -7.29
CA GLU A 670 -36.47 7.41 -6.43
C GLU A 670 -35.11 7.96 -5.96
N SER A 671 -34.18 7.09 -5.56
CA SER A 671 -32.87 7.48 -5.01
C SER A 671 -31.80 6.42 -5.23
N ILE A 672 -30.55 6.83 -5.44
CA ILE A 672 -29.39 5.95 -5.66
C ILE A 672 -28.23 6.38 -4.77
N ALA A 673 -27.54 5.42 -4.16
CA ALA A 673 -26.27 5.63 -3.47
C ALA A 673 -25.20 4.65 -3.98
N LEU A 674 -24.06 5.16 -4.46
CA LEU A 674 -22.90 4.37 -4.88
C LEU A 674 -22.08 3.89 -3.67
N LEU A 675 -21.69 2.62 -3.66
CA LEU A 675 -20.73 2.09 -2.68
C LEU A 675 -19.31 2.60 -2.99
N GLY A 676 -18.41 2.54 -2.01
CA GLY A 676 -17.01 2.92 -2.16
C GLY A 676 -16.21 2.03 -3.12
N ASP A 677 -16.76 0.88 -3.52
CA ASP A 677 -16.16 -0.03 -4.51
C ASP A 677 -16.21 0.51 -5.95
N GLY A 678 -17.03 1.53 -6.24
CA GLY A 678 -17.23 2.06 -7.59
C GLY A 678 -17.86 1.06 -8.59
N ALA A 679 -18.34 -0.09 -8.11
CA ALA A 679 -18.87 -1.18 -8.92
C ALA A 679 -20.31 -1.58 -8.54
N SER A 680 -20.76 -1.15 -7.36
CA SER A 680 -22.08 -1.47 -6.80
C SER A 680 -22.84 -0.20 -6.40
N CYS A 681 -24.18 -0.25 -6.45
CA CYS A 681 -25.04 0.78 -5.88
C CYS A 681 -26.24 0.20 -5.15
N VAL A 682 -26.74 0.97 -4.18
CA VAL A 682 -28.03 0.75 -3.53
C VAL A 682 -29.06 1.66 -4.18
N VAL A 683 -30.18 1.09 -4.60
CA VAL A 683 -31.25 1.80 -5.32
C VAL A 683 -32.55 1.68 -4.55
N ALA A 684 -33.19 2.81 -4.26
CA ALA A 684 -34.52 2.90 -3.70
C ALA A 684 -35.53 3.25 -4.79
N SER A 685 -36.72 2.64 -4.73
CA SER A 685 -37.71 2.69 -5.80
C SER A 685 -39.16 2.82 -5.32
N ALA A 686 -40.01 3.31 -6.21
CA ALA A 686 -41.42 3.63 -5.96
C ALA A 686 -42.30 2.42 -5.60
N ASP A 687 -41.83 1.20 -5.87
CA ASP A 687 -42.45 -0.07 -5.46
C ASP A 687 -42.18 -0.45 -3.98
N GLY A 688 -41.40 0.37 -3.26
CA GLY A 688 -41.08 0.18 -1.85
C GLY A 688 -39.95 -0.81 -1.58
N PHE A 689 -39.16 -1.12 -2.60
CA PHE A 689 -37.99 -1.98 -2.45
C PHE A 689 -36.70 -1.17 -2.38
N VAL A 690 -35.68 -1.81 -1.80
CA VAL A 690 -34.27 -1.43 -1.90
C VAL A 690 -33.55 -2.55 -2.65
N ARG A 691 -32.81 -2.20 -3.69
CA ARG A 691 -32.06 -3.13 -4.55
C ARG A 691 -30.57 -2.88 -4.40
N LEU A 692 -29.78 -3.95 -4.21
CA LEU A 692 -28.32 -3.90 -4.34
C LEU A 692 -27.95 -4.36 -5.75
N CYS A 693 -27.48 -3.42 -6.56
CA CYS A 693 -27.16 -3.60 -7.97
C CYS A 693 -25.64 -3.64 -8.17
N ARG A 694 -25.15 -4.57 -8.98
CA ARG A 694 -23.74 -4.62 -9.42
C ARG A 694 -23.65 -4.09 -10.85
N LEU A 695 -23.28 -2.81 -10.96
CA LEU A 695 -23.19 -2.08 -12.22
C LEU A 695 -22.26 -2.78 -13.21
N SER A 696 -21.13 -3.29 -12.71
CA SER A 696 -20.12 -3.96 -13.54
C SER A 696 -20.58 -5.30 -14.13
N LEU A 697 -21.60 -5.95 -13.56
CA LEU A 697 -22.18 -7.22 -14.04
C LEU A 697 -23.50 -7.02 -14.78
N GLY A 698 -24.06 -5.80 -14.80
CA GLY A 698 -25.38 -5.53 -15.37
C GLY A 698 -26.51 -6.26 -14.65
N ASP A 699 -26.40 -6.48 -13.33
CA ASP A 699 -27.34 -7.30 -12.56
C ASP A 699 -27.84 -6.63 -11.26
N CYS A 700 -29.12 -6.83 -10.96
CA CYS A 700 -29.81 -6.36 -9.75
C CYS A 700 -29.85 -7.47 -8.68
N GLY A 701 -28.67 -7.85 -8.18
CA GLY A 701 -28.48 -9.11 -7.45
C GLY A 701 -29.36 -9.33 -6.21
N ARG A 702 -29.62 -8.31 -5.37
CA ARG A 702 -30.42 -8.50 -4.14
C ARG A 702 -31.58 -7.52 -4.00
N LEU A 703 -32.78 -8.07 -3.88
CA LEU A 703 -34.04 -7.34 -3.69
C LEU A 703 -34.48 -7.42 -2.21
N ILE A 704 -34.74 -6.27 -1.58
CA ILE A 704 -35.17 -6.15 -0.18
C ILE A 704 -36.49 -5.37 -0.15
N LYS A 705 -37.59 -5.98 0.32
CA LYS A 705 -38.84 -5.25 0.55
C LYS A 705 -38.64 -4.35 1.77
N ALA A 706 -38.50 -3.05 1.52
CA ALA A 706 -38.08 -2.10 2.53
C ALA A 706 -39.26 -1.36 3.17
N HIS A 707 -40.20 -0.85 2.38
CA HIS A 707 -41.28 0.04 2.83
C HIS A 707 -42.66 -0.37 2.30
N ASP A 708 -43.69 -0.07 3.08
CA ASP A 708 -45.10 -0.27 2.71
C ASP A 708 -45.62 0.94 1.94
N GLY A 709 -45.19 1.04 0.68
CA GLY A 709 -45.34 2.22 -0.18
C GLY A 709 -43.99 2.62 -0.77
N ALA A 710 -43.90 3.73 -1.49
CA ALA A 710 -42.68 4.16 -2.16
C ALA A 710 -41.49 4.34 -1.19
N CYS A 711 -40.29 3.93 -1.63
CA CYS A 711 -39.04 4.16 -0.92
C CYS A 711 -38.36 5.41 -1.51
N HIS A 712 -38.57 6.57 -0.92
CA HIS A 712 -38.18 7.87 -1.49
C HIS A 712 -36.67 8.19 -1.41
N GLY A 713 -35.94 7.58 -0.47
CA GLY A 713 -34.55 7.96 -0.22
C GLY A 713 -33.69 6.80 0.27
N VAL A 714 -32.42 6.80 -0.13
CA VAL A 714 -31.39 5.92 0.43
C VAL A 714 -30.05 6.64 0.60
N ALA A 715 -29.35 6.36 1.69
CA ALA A 715 -28.00 6.86 1.95
C ALA A 715 -27.14 5.78 2.63
N LEU A 716 -25.83 5.79 2.38
CA LEU A 716 -24.90 4.83 2.99
C LEU A 716 -24.45 5.27 4.39
N ALA A 717 -24.26 4.31 5.28
CA ALA A 717 -23.75 4.47 6.65
C ALA A 717 -22.45 3.66 6.80
N GLY A 718 -21.41 4.07 6.07
CA GLY A 718 -20.22 3.27 5.82
C GLY A 718 -20.43 2.27 4.68
N GLU A 719 -19.47 1.38 4.47
CA GLU A 719 -19.46 0.44 3.33
C GLU A 719 -20.38 -0.79 3.53
N SER A 720 -20.79 -1.09 4.76
CA SER A 720 -21.58 -2.28 5.10
C SER A 720 -23.05 -2.00 5.47
N ARG A 721 -23.47 -0.74 5.56
CA ARG A 721 -24.84 -0.38 5.97
C ARG A 721 -25.45 0.70 5.10
N ALA A 722 -26.77 0.68 4.97
CA ALA A 722 -27.56 1.72 4.33
C ALA A 722 -28.77 2.12 5.19
N VAL A 723 -29.24 3.35 5.04
CA VAL A 723 -30.47 3.87 5.62
C VAL A 723 -31.43 4.18 4.48
N SER A 724 -32.62 3.57 4.48
CA SER A 724 -33.72 3.89 3.57
C SER A 724 -34.82 4.66 4.28
N VAL A 725 -35.62 5.42 3.53
CA VAL A 725 -36.81 6.13 4.00
C VAL A 725 -37.97 6.02 3.00
N GLY A 726 -39.21 6.05 3.48
CA GLY A 726 -40.37 5.82 2.62
C GLY A 726 -41.68 6.48 3.04
N ALA A 727 -42.71 6.21 2.22
CA ALA A 727 -44.06 6.71 2.36
C ALA A 727 -44.78 6.23 3.63
N ASP A 728 -44.33 5.10 4.21
CA ASP A 728 -44.81 4.54 5.48
C ASP A 728 -44.42 5.38 6.73
N GLY A 729 -43.70 6.49 6.54
CA GLY A 729 -43.27 7.38 7.62
C GLY A 729 -42.06 6.85 8.41
N LEU A 730 -41.43 5.77 7.94
CA LEU A 730 -40.31 5.10 8.60
C LEU A 730 -38.98 5.44 7.94
N GLY A 731 -37.92 5.49 8.74
CA GLY A 731 -36.57 5.18 8.28
C GLY A 731 -36.21 3.74 8.66
N LYS A 732 -35.35 3.08 7.88
CA LYS A 732 -34.88 1.70 8.17
C LYS A 732 -33.39 1.58 7.90
N VAL A 733 -32.67 0.98 8.83
CA VAL A 733 -31.22 0.71 8.72
C VAL A 733 -31.03 -0.76 8.33
N TRP A 734 -30.20 -0.99 7.32
CA TRP A 734 -29.95 -2.29 6.72
C TRP A 734 -28.47 -2.64 6.80
N ASP A 735 -28.18 -3.91 7.00
CA ASP A 735 -26.86 -4.47 6.72
C ASP A 735 -26.85 -4.96 5.27
N LEU A 736 -25.89 -4.50 4.48
CA LEU A 736 -25.80 -4.78 3.05
C LEU A 736 -25.28 -6.19 2.75
N SER A 737 -24.53 -6.80 3.68
CA SER A 737 -24.00 -8.15 3.54
C SER A 737 -25.08 -9.20 3.82
N THR A 738 -25.82 -9.05 4.93
CA THR A 738 -26.88 -9.99 5.33
C THR A 738 -28.23 -9.65 4.72
N GLY A 739 -28.43 -8.42 4.22
CA GLY A 739 -29.71 -7.90 3.73
C GLY A 739 -30.78 -7.74 4.82
N SER A 740 -30.42 -7.89 6.09
CA SER A 740 -31.37 -7.82 7.21
C SER A 740 -31.64 -6.39 7.64
N ASN A 741 -32.88 -6.10 8.05
CA ASN A 741 -33.16 -4.89 8.80
C ASN A 741 -32.45 -4.97 10.16
N VAL A 742 -31.53 -4.04 10.41
CA VAL A 742 -30.85 -3.88 11.70
C VAL A 742 -31.74 -3.09 12.65
N MET A 743 -32.50 -2.12 12.12
CA MET A 743 -33.24 -1.14 12.92
C MET A 743 -34.33 -0.43 12.11
N SER A 744 -35.36 0.06 12.81
CA SER A 744 -36.38 0.97 12.27
C SER A 744 -36.39 2.29 13.06
N LEU A 745 -36.24 3.41 12.36
CA LEU A 745 -36.29 4.77 12.86
C LEU A 745 -37.76 5.24 12.86
N ARG A 746 -38.40 5.26 14.04
CA ARG A 746 -39.84 5.54 14.20
C ARG A 746 -40.06 6.90 14.85
N GLY A 747 -40.91 7.75 14.26
CA GLY A 747 -41.38 8.96 14.94
C GLY A 747 -41.91 10.11 14.09
N HIS A 748 -41.62 10.16 12.78
CA HIS A 748 -42.29 11.11 11.87
C HIS A 748 -43.79 10.80 11.77
N SER A 749 -44.61 11.83 11.52
CA SER A 749 -46.07 11.70 11.44
C SER A 749 -46.63 11.77 10.00
N GLY A 750 -45.76 11.59 9.00
CA GLY A 750 -46.09 11.54 7.59
C GLY A 750 -44.91 10.97 6.78
N PRO A 751 -45.06 10.84 5.44
CA PRO A 751 -44.02 10.35 4.55
C PRO A 751 -42.64 10.97 4.81
N VAL A 752 -41.58 10.15 4.71
CA VAL A 752 -40.19 10.61 4.86
C VAL A 752 -39.56 10.63 3.47
N ASN A 753 -39.30 11.84 2.97
CA ASN A 753 -38.94 12.10 1.57
C ASN A 753 -37.44 11.99 1.31
N CYS A 754 -36.61 12.22 2.32
CA CYS A 754 -35.17 12.36 2.13
C CYS A 754 -34.37 11.94 3.37
N VAL A 755 -33.14 11.48 3.14
CA VAL A 755 -32.19 11.05 4.17
C VAL A 755 -30.76 11.47 3.81
N SER A 756 -29.97 11.85 4.80
CA SER A 756 -28.53 12.12 4.69
C SER A 756 -27.81 11.58 5.92
N VAL A 757 -26.59 11.06 5.78
CA VAL A 757 -25.86 10.37 6.86
C VAL A 757 -24.53 11.09 7.12
N THR A 758 -24.09 11.15 8.38
CA THR A 758 -22.79 11.73 8.77
C THR A 758 -21.62 10.90 8.21
N ARG A 759 -20.46 11.54 7.95
CA ARG A 759 -19.26 10.87 7.38
C ARG A 759 -18.77 9.68 8.22
N ASP A 760 -19.02 9.69 9.52
CA ASP A 760 -18.66 8.62 10.46
C ASP A 760 -19.74 7.52 10.60
N GLY A 761 -20.85 7.61 9.88
CA GLY A 761 -21.95 6.64 9.92
C GLY A 761 -22.71 6.58 11.25
N ARG A 762 -22.49 7.52 12.18
CA ARG A 762 -23.11 7.49 13.52
C ARG A 762 -24.50 8.12 13.59
N PHE A 763 -24.82 9.06 12.69
CA PHE A 763 -26.12 9.75 12.68
C PHE A 763 -26.71 9.88 11.27
N ALA A 764 -28.04 9.84 11.19
CA ALA A 764 -28.79 10.18 9.98
C ALA A 764 -29.72 11.37 10.23
N ALA A 765 -29.84 12.28 9.27
CA ALA A 765 -30.87 13.30 9.23
C ALA A 765 -31.95 12.91 8.22
N THR A 766 -33.23 12.96 8.60
CA THR A 766 -34.38 12.67 7.73
C THR A 766 -35.33 13.85 7.63
N GLY A 767 -35.88 14.12 6.45
CA GLY A 767 -36.89 15.16 6.23
C GLY A 767 -38.24 14.59 5.80
N SER A 768 -39.34 15.13 6.33
CA SER A 768 -40.69 14.59 6.18
C SER A 768 -41.72 15.63 5.71
N ASP A 769 -42.84 15.12 5.18
CA ASP A 769 -44.08 15.87 4.97
C ASP A 769 -44.65 16.49 6.25
N ASP A 770 -44.25 16.03 7.45
CA ASP A 770 -44.60 16.65 8.74
C ASP A 770 -43.94 18.03 8.99
N GLY A 771 -43.14 18.52 8.05
CA GLY A 771 -42.46 19.83 8.11
C GLY A 771 -41.27 19.87 9.07
N THR A 772 -40.84 18.72 9.61
CA THR A 772 -39.67 18.59 10.48
C THR A 772 -38.52 17.87 9.79
N VAL A 773 -37.30 18.16 10.27
CA VAL A 773 -36.15 17.27 10.09
C VAL A 773 -35.86 16.61 11.43
N ARG A 774 -35.43 15.35 11.43
CA ARG A 774 -34.99 14.64 12.64
C ARG A 774 -33.58 14.10 12.47
N LEU A 775 -32.78 14.24 13.52
CA LEU A 775 -31.46 13.63 13.64
C LEU A 775 -31.58 12.37 14.50
N TRP A 776 -31.13 11.25 13.96
CA TRP A 776 -31.21 9.92 14.57
C TRP A 776 -29.82 9.41 14.89
N ARG A 777 -29.62 8.83 16.06
CA ARG A 777 -28.41 8.07 16.40
C ARG A 777 -28.56 6.64 15.87
N LEU A 778 -27.64 6.19 15.02
CA LEU A 778 -27.74 4.90 14.31
C LEU A 778 -27.28 3.69 15.14
N SER A 779 -26.85 3.89 16.40
CA SER A 779 -26.51 2.81 17.34
C SER A 779 -27.72 2.24 18.08
N ASP A 780 -28.76 3.05 18.31
CA ASP A 780 -29.94 2.71 19.12
C ASP A 780 -31.27 3.16 18.50
N GLY A 781 -31.24 4.03 17.47
CA GLY A 781 -32.43 4.55 16.79
C GLY A 781 -33.08 5.73 17.50
N ALA A 782 -32.41 6.30 18.51
CA ALA A 782 -32.92 7.45 19.25
C ALA A 782 -32.96 8.72 18.39
N VAL A 783 -33.98 9.56 18.61
CA VAL A 783 -34.02 10.93 18.05
C VAL A 783 -33.21 11.84 18.96
N GLU A 784 -32.04 12.29 18.50
CA GLU A 784 -31.21 13.25 19.23
C GLU A 784 -31.80 14.66 19.17
N THR A 785 -32.37 15.04 18.02
CA THR A 785 -32.76 16.41 17.73
C THR A 785 -33.88 16.45 16.70
N THR A 786 -34.90 17.29 16.93
CA THR A 786 -35.96 17.57 15.95
C THR A 786 -35.88 19.03 15.55
N PHE A 787 -35.51 19.30 14.30
CA PHE A 787 -35.46 20.63 13.72
C PHE A 787 -36.88 21.04 13.29
N ARG A 788 -37.47 22.01 13.99
CA ARG A 788 -38.82 22.50 13.72
C ARG A 788 -38.77 23.90 13.08
N GLY A 789 -39.59 24.12 12.06
CA GLY A 789 -39.91 25.48 11.62
C GLY A 789 -40.23 25.68 10.15
N HIS A 790 -40.00 24.69 9.26
CA HIS A 790 -40.55 24.73 7.91
C HIS A 790 -42.09 24.69 7.98
N SER A 791 -42.76 25.41 7.09
CA SER A 791 -44.23 25.48 7.07
C SER A 791 -44.89 24.52 6.06
N ALA A 792 -44.09 23.66 5.42
CA ALA A 792 -44.52 22.64 4.48
C ALA A 792 -43.47 21.51 4.42
N ALA A 793 -43.83 20.43 3.74
CA ALA A 793 -42.99 19.25 3.51
C ALA A 793 -41.50 19.57 3.23
N VAL A 794 -40.61 18.88 3.93
CA VAL A 794 -39.17 18.90 3.65
C VAL A 794 -38.88 17.94 2.49
N THR A 795 -38.26 18.45 1.44
CA THR A 795 -38.03 17.73 0.17
C THR A 795 -36.61 17.17 0.07
N ALA A 796 -35.62 17.85 0.63
CA ALA A 796 -34.24 17.39 0.67
C ALA A 796 -33.53 17.84 1.95
N VAL A 797 -32.55 17.04 2.38
CA VAL A 797 -31.71 17.30 3.55
C VAL A 797 -30.26 16.92 3.24
N GLY A 798 -29.31 17.70 3.73
CA GLY A 798 -27.87 17.43 3.60
C GLY A 798 -27.12 17.81 4.87
N ILE A 799 -26.09 17.04 5.22
CA ILE A 799 -25.22 17.32 6.36
C ILE A 799 -23.86 17.80 5.83
N THR A 800 -23.28 18.83 6.46
CA THR A 800 -21.93 19.32 6.14
C THR A 800 -20.84 18.28 6.45
N THR A 801 -19.71 18.33 5.75
CA THR A 801 -18.61 17.35 5.87
C THR A 801 -17.95 17.29 7.25
N CYS A 802 -18.05 18.36 8.04
CA CYS A 802 -17.67 18.42 9.46
C CYS A 802 -18.83 18.14 10.45
N SER A 803 -20.01 17.78 9.94
CA SER A 803 -21.25 17.49 10.71
C SER A 803 -21.73 18.61 11.65
N LYS A 804 -21.25 19.84 11.46
CA LYS A 804 -21.59 21.01 12.29
C LYS A 804 -22.95 21.63 11.94
N HIS A 805 -23.27 21.64 10.65
CA HIS A 805 -24.54 22.14 10.15
C HIS A 805 -25.29 21.09 9.33
N THR A 806 -26.61 21.07 9.52
CA THR A 806 -27.59 20.38 8.67
C THR A 806 -28.27 21.44 7.83
N VAL A 807 -28.49 21.16 6.54
CA VAL A 807 -29.22 22.06 5.62
C VAL A 807 -30.46 21.32 5.14
N SER A 808 -31.61 22.00 5.11
CA SER A 808 -32.87 21.43 4.62
C SER A 808 -33.52 22.32 3.58
N ALA A 809 -34.22 21.71 2.63
CA ALA A 809 -35.01 22.35 1.58
C ALA A 809 -36.48 21.93 1.71
N SER A 810 -37.42 22.82 1.37
CA SER A 810 -38.85 22.59 1.58
C SER A 810 -39.72 23.12 0.44
N ARG A 811 -40.95 22.57 0.37
CA ARG A 811 -42.04 23.14 -0.42
C ARG A 811 -42.46 24.55 0.04
N ASP A 812 -42.01 25.02 1.22
CA ASP A 812 -42.19 26.39 1.70
C ASP A 812 -41.34 27.45 0.98
N LYS A 813 -40.62 27.04 -0.08
CA LYS A 813 -39.75 27.88 -0.95
C LYS A 813 -38.47 28.38 -0.28
N THR A 814 -38.19 27.92 0.95
CA THR A 814 -36.97 28.27 1.68
C THR A 814 -36.04 27.09 1.83
N LEU A 815 -34.76 27.40 2.04
CA LEU A 815 -33.84 26.47 2.67
C LEU A 815 -33.49 26.98 4.08
N ARG A 816 -33.08 26.07 4.97
CA ARG A 816 -32.67 26.42 6.33
C ARG A 816 -31.37 25.75 6.69
N VAL A 817 -30.51 26.50 7.36
CA VAL A 817 -29.25 26.02 7.91
C VAL A 817 -29.42 25.92 9.42
N TRP A 818 -29.23 24.72 9.95
CA TRP A 818 -29.40 24.38 11.35
C TRP A 818 -28.04 24.03 11.96
N GLU A 819 -27.82 24.42 13.21
CA GLU A 819 -26.72 23.87 14.02
C GLU A 819 -27.10 22.46 14.45
N THR A 820 -26.35 21.45 13.98
CA THR A 820 -26.76 20.04 14.03
C THR A 820 -26.97 19.53 15.46
N ALA A 821 -26.13 19.95 16.41
CA ALA A 821 -26.18 19.51 17.80
C ALA A 821 -27.29 20.19 18.65
N SER A 822 -27.73 21.41 18.28
CA SER A 822 -28.67 22.19 19.10
C SER A 822 -30.10 22.25 18.54
N GLY A 823 -30.29 21.82 17.28
CA GLY A 823 -31.57 21.97 16.58
C GLY A 823 -31.86 23.40 16.12
N ARG A 824 -30.99 24.37 16.41
CA ARG A 824 -31.26 25.79 16.20
C ARG A 824 -31.14 26.17 14.72
N CYS A 825 -32.15 26.82 14.17
CA CYS A 825 -32.06 27.50 12.88
C CYS A 825 -31.07 28.69 12.99
N VAL A 826 -29.96 28.62 12.26
CA VAL A 826 -28.91 29.65 12.20
C VAL A 826 -29.14 30.61 11.03
N ARG A 827 -29.63 30.10 9.89
CA ARG A 827 -29.98 30.89 8.69
C ARG A 827 -31.23 30.34 8.01
N MET A 828 -31.93 31.24 7.32
CA MET A 828 -32.99 30.91 6.38
C MET A 828 -32.63 31.52 5.03
N LEU A 829 -32.46 30.68 4.01
CA LEU A 829 -32.11 31.07 2.66
C LEU A 829 -33.42 31.32 1.89
N ARG A 830 -33.59 32.55 1.40
CA ARG A 830 -34.78 33.00 0.66
C ARG A 830 -34.35 33.47 -0.73
N GLY A 831 -35.11 33.10 -1.76
CA GLY A 831 -34.87 33.57 -3.13
C GLY A 831 -35.58 32.75 -4.21
N HIS A 832 -35.82 31.46 -3.97
CA HIS A 832 -36.68 30.66 -4.84
C HIS A 832 -38.13 31.16 -4.83
N ARG A 833 -38.78 31.07 -5.99
CA ARG A 833 -40.16 31.55 -6.26
C ARG A 833 -41.18 30.42 -6.12
N ALA A 834 -40.75 29.16 -6.24
CA ALA A 834 -41.55 27.96 -6.06
C ALA A 834 -40.90 26.97 -5.06
N ALA A 835 -41.49 25.79 -4.93
CA ALA A 835 -41.01 24.73 -4.04
C ALA A 835 -39.58 24.28 -4.42
N VAL A 836 -38.71 24.17 -3.41
CA VAL A 836 -37.35 23.64 -3.60
C VAL A 836 -37.45 22.12 -3.77
N VAL A 837 -36.82 21.56 -4.81
CA VAL A 837 -36.91 20.14 -5.19
C VAL A 837 -35.73 19.36 -4.65
N SER A 838 -34.50 19.83 -4.90
CA SER A 838 -33.28 19.15 -4.48
C SER A 838 -32.27 20.11 -3.86
N LEU A 839 -31.36 19.55 -3.07
CA LEU A 839 -30.31 20.24 -2.32
C LEU A 839 -29.07 19.35 -2.28
N HIS A 840 -27.89 19.92 -2.57
CA HIS A 840 -26.61 19.26 -2.36
C HIS A 840 -25.66 20.22 -1.63
N VAL A 841 -25.06 19.78 -0.52
CA VAL A 841 -24.02 20.53 0.19
C VAL A 841 -22.70 20.36 -0.58
N LEU A 842 -21.92 21.42 -0.75
CA LEU A 842 -20.63 21.31 -1.43
C LEU A 842 -19.61 20.59 -0.52
N PRO A 843 -18.59 19.91 -1.10
CA PRO A 843 -17.63 19.15 -0.31
C PRO A 843 -16.76 20.03 0.62
N ASP A 844 -16.71 21.34 0.38
CA ASP A 844 -16.08 22.34 1.24
C ASP A 844 -16.82 22.58 2.57
N GLY A 845 -18.07 22.12 2.71
CA GLY A 845 -18.91 22.34 3.88
C GLY A 845 -19.36 23.79 4.12
N ARG A 846 -19.02 24.72 3.21
CA ARG A 846 -19.30 26.17 3.29
C ARG A 846 -20.44 26.59 2.38
N HIS A 847 -20.65 25.89 1.27
CA HIS A 847 -21.67 26.22 0.28
C HIS A 847 -22.70 25.10 0.08
N CYS A 848 -23.82 25.41 -0.56
CA CYS A 848 -24.74 24.41 -1.10
C CYS A 848 -25.38 24.87 -2.41
N VAL A 849 -25.82 23.93 -3.23
CA VAL A 849 -26.67 24.19 -4.41
C VAL A 849 -28.08 23.69 -4.18
N SER A 850 -29.06 24.40 -4.71
CA SER A 850 -30.48 24.00 -4.69
C SER A 850 -31.15 24.18 -6.04
N SER A 851 -32.10 23.29 -6.36
CA SER A 851 -32.99 23.40 -7.53
C SER A 851 -34.44 23.58 -7.10
N SER A 852 -35.25 24.22 -7.94
CA SER A 852 -36.65 24.53 -7.63
C SER A 852 -37.58 24.27 -8.80
N VAL A 853 -38.88 24.14 -8.51
CA VAL A 853 -39.96 24.05 -9.52
C VAL A 853 -40.04 25.31 -10.39
N ASP A 854 -39.45 26.43 -9.95
CA ASP A 854 -39.31 27.67 -10.75
C ASP A 854 -38.23 27.59 -11.86
N MET A 855 -37.64 26.40 -12.07
CA MET A 855 -36.60 26.11 -13.07
C MET A 855 -35.24 26.79 -12.80
N SER A 856 -35.09 27.51 -11.68
CA SER A 856 -33.78 28.02 -11.26
C SER A 856 -32.98 26.97 -10.47
N MET A 857 -31.66 27.01 -10.66
CA MET A 857 -30.70 26.52 -9.66
C MET A 857 -30.01 27.70 -9.00
N ARG A 858 -29.59 27.55 -7.74
CA ARG A 858 -28.90 28.60 -6.98
C ARG A 858 -27.75 28.04 -6.16
N LEU A 859 -26.61 28.74 -6.15
CA LEU A 859 -25.48 28.49 -5.26
C LEU A 859 -25.57 29.44 -4.06
N TRP A 860 -25.41 28.90 -2.84
CA TRP A 860 -25.55 29.65 -1.59
C TRP A 860 -24.31 29.53 -0.71
N GLU A 861 -23.97 30.61 -0.01
CA GLU A 861 -23.02 30.61 1.10
C GLU A 861 -23.76 30.37 2.42
N LEU A 862 -23.42 29.30 3.14
CA LEU A 862 -24.15 28.88 4.35
C LEU A 862 -23.93 29.81 5.56
N SER A 863 -22.81 30.52 5.60
CA SER A 863 -22.40 31.41 6.71
C SER A 863 -23.21 32.72 6.73
N THR A 864 -23.38 33.35 5.56
CA THR A 864 -24.08 34.63 5.37
C THR A 864 -25.54 34.42 4.96
N GLY A 865 -25.84 33.29 4.30
CA GLY A 865 -27.12 33.00 3.67
C GLY A 865 -27.33 33.68 2.32
N ARG A 866 -26.27 34.22 1.71
CA ARG A 866 -26.33 34.90 0.40
C ARG A 866 -26.43 33.88 -0.74
N CYS A 867 -27.23 34.22 -1.75
CA CYS A 867 -27.18 33.59 -3.07
C CYS A 867 -25.97 34.17 -3.81
N LEU A 868 -25.01 33.33 -4.20
CA LEU A 868 -23.80 33.73 -4.91
C LEU A 868 -24.01 33.73 -6.43
N LEU A 869 -24.68 32.69 -6.94
CA LEU A 869 -24.96 32.50 -8.37
C LEU A 869 -26.39 31.96 -8.55
N GLU A 870 -27.02 32.36 -9.66
CA GLU A 870 -28.26 31.80 -10.18
C GLU A 870 -27.99 31.31 -11.61
N PHE A 871 -28.23 30.04 -11.89
CA PHE A 871 -27.84 29.41 -13.15
C PHE A 871 -28.91 29.65 -14.21
N SER A 872 -28.54 30.34 -15.30
CA SER A 872 -29.43 30.74 -16.40
C SER A 872 -29.32 29.82 -17.62
N GLY A 873 -30.41 29.68 -18.41
CA GLY A 873 -30.42 28.91 -19.66
C GLY A 873 -30.88 27.46 -19.52
N GLN A 874 -31.45 27.08 -18.36
CA GLN A 874 -32.09 25.78 -18.15
C GLN A 874 -33.42 25.68 -18.91
N ALA A 875 -33.70 24.52 -19.50
CA ALA A 875 -34.94 24.24 -20.22
C ALA A 875 -35.73 23.12 -19.53
N GLY A 876 -36.65 23.48 -18.65
CA GLY A 876 -37.54 22.55 -17.96
C GLY A 876 -37.18 22.27 -16.49
N ARG A 877 -37.86 21.26 -15.93
CA ARG A 877 -37.78 20.93 -14.49
C ARG A 877 -36.58 20.03 -14.19
N ILE A 878 -35.85 20.37 -13.14
CA ILE A 878 -34.68 19.63 -12.65
C ILE A 878 -35.13 18.70 -11.53
N GLY A 879 -34.94 17.39 -11.72
CA GLY A 879 -35.27 16.35 -10.75
C GLY A 879 -34.14 16.07 -9.76
N ALA A 880 -32.89 16.07 -10.23
CA ALA A 880 -31.73 15.70 -9.42
C ALA A 880 -30.49 16.58 -9.67
N MET A 881 -29.60 16.62 -8.68
CA MET A 881 -28.32 17.31 -8.72
C MET A 881 -27.25 16.54 -7.94
N VAL A 882 -26.01 16.51 -8.45
CA VAL A 882 -24.83 16.03 -7.71
C VAL A 882 -23.61 16.89 -8.05
N VAL A 883 -22.79 17.16 -7.05
CA VAL A 883 -21.54 17.94 -7.20
C VAL A 883 -20.35 17.00 -7.27
N SER A 884 -19.39 17.33 -8.14
CA SER A 884 -18.09 16.66 -8.24
C SER A 884 -17.26 16.69 -6.95
N PRO A 885 -16.34 15.74 -6.71
CA PRO A 885 -15.64 15.63 -5.42
C PRO A 885 -14.78 16.86 -5.09
N ASP A 886 -14.25 17.52 -6.12
CA ASP A 886 -13.49 18.77 -6.04
C ASP A 886 -14.34 20.02 -5.76
N GLY A 887 -15.68 19.91 -5.86
CA GLY A 887 -16.61 21.01 -5.63
C GLY A 887 -16.74 22.01 -6.79
N ARG A 888 -16.23 21.71 -8.00
CA ARG A 888 -16.17 22.68 -9.12
C ARG A 888 -17.20 22.46 -10.21
N PHE A 889 -17.66 21.23 -10.43
CA PHE A 889 -18.66 20.89 -11.43
C PHE A 889 -19.97 20.39 -10.79
N LEU A 890 -21.09 20.85 -11.34
CA LEU A 890 -22.44 20.44 -10.95
C LEU A 890 -23.09 19.67 -12.11
N PHE A 891 -23.46 18.43 -11.85
CA PHE A 891 -24.32 17.64 -12.74
C PHE A 891 -25.78 17.87 -12.34
N ALA A 892 -26.61 18.32 -13.29
CA ALA A 892 -28.03 18.58 -13.10
C ALA A 892 -28.84 17.72 -14.08
N GLY A 893 -29.77 16.93 -13.55
CA GLY A 893 -30.61 16.01 -14.31
C GLY A 893 -32.06 16.49 -14.34
N GLY A 894 -32.62 16.57 -15.55
CA GLY A 894 -34.03 16.88 -15.81
C GLY A 894 -34.50 16.07 -17.01
N VAL A 895 -34.96 16.75 -18.07
CA VAL A 895 -35.22 16.13 -19.39
C VAL A 895 -33.91 15.78 -20.09
N ASP A 896 -32.88 16.62 -19.91
CA ASP A 896 -31.50 16.37 -20.30
C ASP A 896 -30.60 16.25 -19.06
N LEU A 897 -29.36 15.84 -19.27
CA LEU A 897 -28.30 15.83 -18.26
C LEU A 897 -27.27 16.90 -18.61
N ARG A 898 -27.07 17.87 -17.72
CA ARG A 898 -26.18 19.01 -17.96
C ARG A 898 -25.06 19.10 -16.95
N VAL A 899 -23.88 19.52 -17.40
CA VAL A 899 -22.70 19.76 -16.57
C VAL A 899 -22.41 21.25 -16.54
N TRP A 900 -22.30 21.82 -15.34
CA TRP A 900 -22.10 23.24 -15.10
C TRP A 900 -20.79 23.49 -14.36
N ASP A 901 -20.07 24.54 -14.74
CA ASP A 901 -19.01 25.11 -13.91
C ASP A 901 -19.63 25.96 -12.78
N LEU A 902 -19.30 25.61 -11.53
CA LEU A 902 -19.76 26.31 -10.33
C LEU A 902 -19.04 27.64 -10.11
N ALA A 903 -17.88 27.89 -10.74
CA ALA A 903 -17.17 29.15 -10.63
C ALA A 903 -17.75 30.24 -11.56
N SER A 904 -17.96 29.92 -12.85
CA SER A 904 -18.51 30.86 -13.84
C SER A 904 -20.02 30.79 -14.05
N GLY A 905 -20.69 29.75 -13.51
CA GLY A 905 -22.13 29.52 -13.73
C GLY A 905 -22.49 29.09 -15.16
N ARG A 906 -21.50 28.69 -16.00
CA ARG A 906 -21.70 28.31 -17.40
C ARG A 906 -22.04 26.82 -17.54
N CYS A 907 -22.96 26.50 -18.46
CA CYS A 907 -23.18 25.14 -18.92
C CYS A 907 -22.02 24.74 -19.85
N LEU A 908 -21.32 23.66 -19.51
CA LEU A 908 -20.19 23.12 -20.27
C LEU A 908 -20.62 22.04 -21.27
N LEU A 909 -21.60 21.22 -20.89
CA LEU A 909 -22.08 20.09 -21.67
C LEU A 909 -23.57 19.86 -21.42
N THR A 910 -24.30 19.53 -22.49
CA THR A 910 -25.69 19.05 -22.44
C THR A 910 -25.76 17.71 -23.14
N VAL A 911 -26.27 16.69 -22.45
CA VAL A 911 -26.42 15.33 -22.95
C VAL A 911 -27.92 15.01 -23.02
N PRO A 912 -28.47 14.70 -24.21
CA PRO A 912 -29.85 14.23 -24.32
C PRO A 912 -29.97 12.84 -23.70
N VAL A 913 -31.00 12.65 -22.87
CA VAL A 913 -31.29 11.36 -22.23
C VAL A 913 -32.62 10.85 -22.79
N ALA A 914 -32.62 9.63 -23.33
CA ALA A 914 -33.84 9.01 -23.85
C ALA A 914 -34.70 8.47 -22.69
N GLY A 915 -36.00 8.78 -22.68
CA GLY A 915 -36.95 8.26 -21.70
C GLY A 915 -37.64 9.35 -20.86
N LYS A 916 -37.90 9.07 -19.59
CA LYS A 916 -38.48 10.04 -18.65
C LYS A 916 -37.38 10.84 -17.93
N ALA A 917 -37.79 11.93 -17.29
CA ALA A 917 -36.88 12.81 -16.57
C ALA A 917 -36.05 12.07 -15.51
N LEU A 918 -34.78 12.49 -15.38
CA LEU A 918 -33.86 12.04 -14.34
C LEU A 918 -34.30 12.57 -12.97
N VAL A 919 -34.39 11.66 -12.00
CA VAL A 919 -34.85 11.97 -10.63
C VAL A 919 -33.84 11.58 -9.54
N SER A 920 -32.80 10.82 -9.88
CA SER A 920 -31.65 10.62 -9.01
C SER A 920 -30.34 10.70 -9.78
N LEU A 921 -29.33 11.31 -9.18
CA LEU A 921 -27.95 11.38 -9.65
C LEU A 921 -27.02 11.08 -8.49
N THR A 922 -26.01 10.24 -8.71
CA THR A 922 -24.94 9.97 -7.75
C THR A 922 -23.61 9.79 -8.47
N LEU A 923 -22.52 10.23 -7.85
CA LEU A 923 -21.19 10.26 -8.43
C LEU A 923 -20.22 9.52 -7.49
N SER A 924 -19.33 8.74 -8.08
CA SER A 924 -18.22 8.06 -7.39
C SER A 924 -17.29 9.04 -6.67
N ARG A 925 -16.62 8.57 -5.60
CA ARG A 925 -15.71 9.40 -4.77
C ARG A 925 -14.51 10.00 -5.54
N ASP A 926 -14.15 9.42 -6.67
CA ASP A 926 -13.07 9.86 -7.57
C ASP A 926 -13.59 10.66 -8.78
N GLY A 927 -14.91 10.80 -8.94
CA GLY A 927 -15.53 11.52 -10.05
C GLY A 927 -15.44 10.82 -11.41
N ARG A 928 -15.04 9.54 -11.47
CA ARG A 928 -14.84 8.79 -12.73
C ARG A 928 -16.09 8.10 -13.26
N MET A 929 -17.09 7.90 -12.42
CA MET A 929 -18.37 7.29 -12.77
C MET A 929 -19.55 8.06 -12.16
N LEU A 930 -20.54 8.40 -12.99
CA LEU A 930 -21.83 8.97 -12.63
C LEU A 930 -22.92 7.93 -12.89
N VAL A 931 -23.87 7.77 -11.98
CA VAL A 931 -25.07 6.95 -12.19
C VAL A 931 -26.31 7.81 -12.09
N SER A 932 -27.23 7.65 -13.04
CA SER A 932 -28.48 8.41 -13.12
C SER A 932 -29.70 7.49 -13.22
N GLY A 933 -30.75 7.76 -12.45
CA GLY A 933 -32.00 7.01 -12.45
C GLY A 933 -33.18 7.78 -13.03
N GLN A 934 -34.01 7.09 -13.81
CA GLN A 934 -35.24 7.63 -14.40
C GLN A 934 -36.49 7.35 -13.56
N ALA A 935 -37.47 8.24 -13.68
CA ALA A 935 -38.82 8.10 -13.10
C ALA A 935 -39.77 7.23 -13.95
N ASP A 936 -39.23 6.27 -14.70
CA ASP A 936 -40.00 5.38 -15.56
C ASP A 936 -40.26 4.02 -14.88
N GLU A 937 -41.31 3.31 -15.28
CA GLU A 937 -41.70 2.05 -14.60
C GLU A 937 -40.71 0.90 -14.82
N SER A 938 -39.83 1.01 -15.81
CA SER A 938 -38.73 0.05 -16.01
C SER A 938 -37.63 0.19 -14.95
N GLY A 939 -37.53 1.36 -14.32
CA GLY A 939 -36.46 1.71 -13.39
C GLY A 939 -35.12 1.78 -14.11
N LEU A 940 -35.01 2.59 -15.17
CA LEU A 940 -33.78 2.64 -15.97
C LEU A 940 -32.67 3.40 -15.25
N LEU A 941 -31.53 2.73 -15.07
CA LEU A 941 -30.27 3.28 -14.59
C LEU A 941 -29.30 3.41 -15.78
N HIS A 942 -28.73 4.60 -15.97
CA HIS A 942 -27.60 4.81 -16.88
C HIS A 942 -26.32 4.99 -16.08
N VAL A 943 -25.25 4.33 -16.54
CA VAL A 943 -23.88 4.48 -16.03
C VAL A 943 -23.10 5.31 -17.04
N TRP A 944 -22.52 6.41 -16.59
CA TRP A 944 -21.77 7.35 -17.42
C TRP A 944 -20.33 7.48 -16.93
N THR A 945 -19.39 7.58 -17.87
CA THR A 945 -17.99 7.91 -17.59
C THR A 945 -17.70 9.34 -18.07
N PRO A 946 -17.47 10.31 -17.16
CA PRO A 946 -17.10 11.67 -17.54
C PRO A 946 -15.69 11.72 -18.14
N GLN A 947 -15.57 12.18 -19.38
CA GLN A 947 -14.27 12.41 -20.03
C GLN A 947 -13.75 13.79 -19.65
N TRP A 948 -13.16 13.89 -18.47
CA TRP A 948 -12.56 15.13 -17.97
C TRP A 948 -11.42 15.61 -18.88
N ARG A 949 -11.47 16.88 -19.28
CA ARG A 949 -10.27 17.57 -19.76
C ARG A 949 -9.43 17.90 -18.54
N THR A 950 -8.15 17.55 -18.56
CA THR A 950 -7.25 17.67 -17.41
C THR A 950 -6.04 18.51 -17.76
N VAL A 951 -5.64 19.37 -16.82
CA VAL A 951 -4.42 20.17 -16.87
C VAL A 951 -3.48 19.75 -15.75
N PHE A 952 -2.20 20.08 -15.87
CA PHE A 952 -1.18 19.76 -14.87
C PHE A 952 -0.61 21.06 -14.29
N PRO A 953 -1.10 21.53 -13.12
CA PRO A 953 -0.54 22.70 -12.47
C PRO A 953 0.94 22.52 -12.13
N ALA A 954 1.68 23.62 -12.11
CA ALA A 954 3.01 23.63 -11.52
C ALA A 954 2.91 23.28 -10.02
N ALA A 955 3.83 22.46 -9.53
CA ALA A 955 3.87 22.11 -8.10
C ALA A 955 4.03 23.37 -7.25
N ALA A 956 3.15 23.54 -6.25
CA ALA A 956 3.15 24.68 -5.35
C ALA A 956 3.12 24.23 -3.89
N PRO A 957 3.70 25.02 -2.97
CA PRO A 957 3.64 24.71 -1.54
C PRO A 957 2.22 24.85 -0.97
N TRP A 958 1.37 25.69 -1.55
CA TRP A 958 0.02 25.93 -1.02
C TRP A 958 -0.93 26.55 -2.07
N HIS A 959 -2.23 26.31 -1.90
CA HIS A 959 -3.30 26.98 -2.66
C HIS A 959 -4.52 27.21 -1.75
N GLU A 960 -5.04 28.44 -1.69
CA GLU A 960 -6.11 28.81 -0.75
C GLU A 960 -7.44 28.07 -0.99
N GLY A 961 -7.69 27.57 -2.21
CA GLY A 961 -8.85 26.70 -2.48
C GLY A 961 -8.87 25.40 -1.65
N ALA A 962 -7.70 24.93 -1.16
CA ALA A 962 -7.62 23.75 -0.30
C ALA A 962 -7.99 24.03 1.18
N LEU A 963 -8.04 25.31 1.59
CA LEU A 963 -8.26 25.73 2.99
C LEU A 963 -9.50 25.10 3.66
N PRO A 964 -10.70 25.07 3.01
CA PRO A 964 -11.90 24.53 3.67
C PRO A 964 -11.77 23.06 4.05
N TYR A 965 -11.03 22.25 3.28
CA TYR A 965 -10.85 20.83 3.57
C TYR A 965 -9.93 20.60 4.77
N LEU A 966 -8.87 21.41 4.93
CA LEU A 966 -8.03 21.41 6.14
C LEU A 966 -8.83 21.84 7.38
N GLU A 967 -9.70 22.84 7.27
CA GLU A 967 -10.59 23.23 8.37
C GLU A 967 -11.57 22.13 8.76
N ASN A 968 -12.20 21.48 7.77
CA ASN A 968 -13.09 20.34 8.00
C ASN A 968 -12.34 19.14 8.61
N PHE A 969 -11.10 18.89 8.18
CA PHE A 969 -10.22 17.90 8.80
C PHE A 969 -9.93 18.23 10.26
N LEU A 970 -9.51 19.47 10.56
CA LEU A 970 -9.24 19.93 11.93
C LEU A 970 -10.49 19.91 12.82
N GLU A 971 -11.67 20.16 12.28
CA GLU A 971 -12.93 20.01 13.03
C GLU A 971 -13.22 18.52 13.31
N ASN A 972 -13.09 17.65 12.31
CA ASN A 972 -13.32 16.20 12.45
C ASN A 972 -12.29 15.48 13.35
N HIS A 973 -11.10 16.06 13.55
CA HIS A 973 -10.05 15.53 14.45
C HIS A 973 -10.05 16.17 15.85
N ARG A 974 -11.12 16.89 16.22
CA ARG A 974 -11.33 17.34 17.61
C ARG A 974 -12.06 16.28 18.45
N PRO A 975 -11.71 16.17 19.75
CA PRO A 975 -12.48 15.42 20.73
C PRO A 975 -13.99 15.70 20.65
N LEU A 976 -14.75 14.61 20.65
CA LEU A 976 -16.19 14.63 20.72
C LEU A 976 -16.65 14.87 22.16
N ALA A 977 -17.71 15.66 22.32
CA ALA A 977 -18.40 15.82 23.57
C ALA A 977 -19.20 14.55 23.93
N LYS A 978 -19.71 14.49 25.16
CA LYS A 978 -20.56 13.38 25.63
C LYS A 978 -21.88 13.23 24.84
N ASP A 979 -22.30 14.27 24.11
CA ASP A 979 -23.45 14.23 23.21
C ASP A 979 -23.15 13.53 21.86
N GLY A 980 -21.88 13.23 21.57
CA GLY A 980 -21.46 12.59 20.32
C GLY A 980 -21.55 13.45 19.05
N LEU A 981 -21.97 14.72 19.15
CA LEU A 981 -22.24 15.64 18.05
C LEU A 981 -21.40 16.93 18.13
N THR A 982 -21.27 17.51 19.32
CA THR A 982 -20.45 18.70 19.56
C THR A 982 -18.98 18.32 19.63
N ARG A 983 -18.09 19.14 19.05
CA ARG A 983 -16.63 18.92 19.13
C ARG A 983 -15.93 20.10 19.81
N TYR A 984 -14.97 19.80 20.69
CA TYR A 984 -14.23 20.82 21.44
C TYR A 984 -12.76 20.44 21.67
N GLY A 985 -11.97 21.39 22.16
CA GLY A 985 -10.53 21.21 22.39
C GLY A 985 -9.68 21.35 21.13
N THR A 986 -8.47 20.81 21.22
CA THR A 986 -7.42 20.83 20.18
C THR A 986 -7.63 19.68 19.19
N ALA A 987 -7.36 19.93 17.91
CA ALA A 987 -7.34 18.86 16.92
C ALA A 987 -6.06 18.02 17.06
N SER A 988 -6.19 16.70 17.05
CA SER A 988 -5.07 15.74 17.10
C SER A 988 -5.29 14.66 16.05
N TRP A 989 -4.25 14.37 15.28
CA TRP A 989 -4.28 13.41 14.18
C TRP A 989 -3.01 12.56 14.16
N THR A 990 -3.08 11.40 13.54
CA THR A 990 -1.97 10.48 13.29
C THR A 990 -1.39 10.69 11.89
N ASP A 991 -0.25 10.04 11.60
CA ASP A 991 0.33 10.05 10.25
C ASP A 991 -0.60 9.37 9.22
N ALA A 992 -1.39 8.37 9.64
CA ALA A 992 -2.40 7.72 8.81
C ALA A 992 -3.57 8.67 8.47
N ASP A 993 -4.03 9.46 9.43
CA ASP A 993 -5.05 10.50 9.20
C ASP A 993 -4.52 11.58 8.24
N PHE A 994 -3.24 11.97 8.38
CA PHE A 994 -2.61 12.92 7.46
C PHE A 994 -2.45 12.35 6.05
N ALA A 995 -2.09 11.07 5.91
CA ALA A 995 -2.07 10.40 4.62
C ALA A 995 -3.45 10.41 3.95
N GLU A 996 -4.52 10.08 4.69
CA GLU A 996 -5.90 10.16 4.17
C GLU A 996 -6.33 11.61 3.85
N LEU A 997 -5.86 12.63 4.57
CA LEU A 997 -6.05 14.04 4.17
C LEU A 997 -5.40 14.33 2.81
N THR A 998 -4.16 13.88 2.59
CA THR A 998 -3.48 14.10 1.30
C THR A 998 -4.16 13.34 0.16
N ALA A 999 -4.65 12.13 0.40
CA ALA A 999 -5.45 11.36 -0.56
C ALA A 999 -6.82 12.01 -0.83
N ASP A 1000 -7.47 12.58 0.19
CA ASP A 1000 -8.74 13.31 0.04
C ASP A 1000 -8.53 14.60 -0.78
N LEU A 1001 -7.44 15.33 -0.54
CA LEU A 1001 -7.04 16.49 -1.35
C LEU A 1001 -6.71 16.10 -2.80
N GLN A 1002 -6.02 14.98 -3.01
CA GLN A 1002 -5.74 14.43 -4.34
C GLN A 1002 -7.04 14.15 -5.12
N ARG A 1003 -8.00 13.44 -4.51
CA ARG A 1003 -9.34 13.16 -5.09
C ARG A 1003 -10.15 14.44 -5.34
N ARG A 1004 -9.79 15.56 -4.72
CA ARG A 1004 -10.37 16.90 -4.88
C ARG A 1004 -9.63 17.80 -5.89
N GLY A 1005 -8.69 17.27 -6.68
CA GLY A 1005 -7.92 18.08 -7.63
C GLY A 1005 -6.85 18.96 -6.99
N TYR A 1006 -6.37 18.62 -5.80
CA TYR A 1006 -5.25 19.28 -5.10
C TYR A 1006 -4.00 18.39 -4.97
N GLY A 1007 -3.91 17.28 -5.73
CA GLY A 1007 -2.78 16.33 -5.69
C GLY A 1007 -1.44 16.87 -6.21
N TRP A 1008 -1.43 18.12 -6.71
CA TRP A 1008 -0.24 18.88 -7.11
C TRP A 1008 0.35 19.73 -5.97
N LEU A 1009 -0.30 19.78 -4.81
CA LEU A 1009 0.25 20.42 -3.60
C LEU A 1009 1.29 19.52 -2.94
N ALA A 1010 2.42 20.10 -2.54
CA ALA A 1010 3.44 19.40 -1.76
C ALA A 1010 2.91 19.02 -0.36
N PRO A 1011 3.02 17.74 0.09
CA PRO A 1011 2.58 17.31 1.41
C PRO A 1011 3.18 18.12 2.56
N GLU A 1012 4.44 18.56 2.44
CA GLU A 1012 5.14 19.38 3.43
C GLU A 1012 4.47 20.76 3.60
N GLY A 1013 3.99 21.32 2.49
CA GLY A 1013 3.26 22.59 2.48
C GLY A 1013 1.85 22.47 3.06
N VAL A 1014 1.14 21.38 2.73
CA VAL A 1014 -0.14 21.02 3.36
C VAL A 1014 0.03 20.83 4.87
N PHE A 1015 1.05 20.08 5.31
CA PHE A 1015 1.35 19.85 6.71
C PHE A 1015 1.65 21.16 7.46
N LYS A 1016 2.52 22.01 6.88
CA LYS A 1016 2.85 23.31 7.45
C LYS A 1016 1.60 24.16 7.66
N LYS A 1017 0.74 24.30 6.63
CA LYS A 1017 -0.50 25.08 6.72
C LYS A 1017 -1.48 24.47 7.74
N LEU A 1018 -1.57 23.14 7.82
CA LEU A 1018 -2.41 22.43 8.79
C LEU A 1018 -2.00 22.72 10.24
N VAL A 1019 -0.69 22.72 10.52
CA VAL A 1019 -0.13 23.09 11.83
C VAL A 1019 -0.36 24.57 12.14
N GLU A 1020 -0.11 25.48 11.18
CA GLU A 1020 -0.38 26.92 11.32
C GLU A 1020 -1.86 27.18 11.70
N LEU A 1021 -2.79 26.53 11.01
CA LEU A 1021 -4.23 26.63 11.27
C LEU A 1021 -4.61 26.10 12.66
N ASN A 1022 -4.10 24.93 13.06
CA ASN A 1022 -4.38 24.39 14.40
C ASN A 1022 -3.91 25.36 15.50
N VAL A 1023 -2.69 25.90 15.37
CA VAL A 1023 -2.13 26.90 16.31
C VAL A 1023 -2.93 28.20 16.32
N HIS A 1024 -3.35 28.72 15.15
CA HIS A 1024 -4.15 29.95 15.08
C HIS A 1024 -5.51 29.76 15.76
N VAL A 1025 -6.18 28.63 15.53
CA VAL A 1025 -7.46 28.31 16.18
C VAL A 1025 -7.31 28.17 17.70
N GLN A 1026 -6.18 27.65 18.21
CA GLN A 1026 -5.92 27.65 19.66
C GLN A 1026 -5.83 29.06 20.23
N ARG A 1027 -5.13 29.98 19.55
CA ARG A 1027 -4.99 31.38 20.00
C ARG A 1027 -6.33 32.09 20.05
N GLU A 1028 -7.14 31.95 19.01
CA GLU A 1028 -8.48 32.57 18.95
C GLU A 1028 -9.44 31.98 19.98
N LYS A 1029 -9.51 30.65 20.12
CA LYS A 1029 -10.38 30.03 21.13
C LYS A 1029 -9.95 30.41 22.54
N GLY A 1030 -8.65 30.45 22.83
CA GLY A 1030 -8.13 30.95 24.11
C GLY A 1030 -8.47 32.43 24.38
N ALA A 1031 -8.55 33.28 23.35
CA ALA A 1031 -9.05 34.65 23.49
C ALA A 1031 -10.58 34.70 23.68
N ALA A 1032 -11.34 33.93 22.90
CA ALA A 1032 -12.79 33.85 22.96
C ALA A 1032 -13.29 33.26 24.30
N GLU A 1033 -12.58 32.29 24.87
CA GLU A 1033 -12.89 31.70 26.17
C GLU A 1033 -12.61 32.68 27.32
N ARG A 1034 -11.47 33.41 27.28
CA ARG A 1034 -11.22 34.55 28.17
C ARG A 1034 -12.34 35.59 28.07
N MET A 1035 -12.77 35.97 26.85
CA MET A 1035 -13.92 36.87 26.65
C MET A 1035 -15.26 36.27 27.11
N ARG A 1036 -15.45 34.95 27.06
CA ARG A 1036 -16.66 34.26 27.54
C ARG A 1036 -16.70 34.22 29.07
N VAL A 1037 -15.56 34.05 29.73
CA VAL A 1037 -15.41 34.20 31.19
C VAL A 1037 -15.68 35.64 31.61
N VAL A 1038 -15.08 36.64 30.94
CA VAL A 1038 -15.35 38.06 31.19
C VAL A 1038 -16.85 38.39 31.00
N ARG A 1039 -17.48 37.94 29.91
CA ARG A 1039 -18.93 38.14 29.69
C ARG A 1039 -19.78 37.45 30.75
N ARG A 1040 -19.39 36.27 31.27
CA ARG A 1040 -20.08 35.64 32.40
C ARG A 1040 -19.93 36.47 33.67
N LEU A 1041 -18.71 36.89 34.02
CA LEU A 1041 -18.45 37.75 35.20
C LEU A 1041 -19.25 39.05 35.15
N VAL A 1042 -19.29 39.73 33.99
CA VAL A 1042 -20.13 40.92 33.77
C VAL A 1042 -21.63 40.61 33.94
N LYS A 1043 -22.11 39.44 33.50
CA LYS A 1043 -23.51 39.02 33.68
C LYS A 1043 -23.88 38.70 35.14
N TRP A 1044 -22.92 38.20 35.92
CA TRP A 1044 -23.12 37.88 37.34
C TRP A 1044 -22.84 39.06 38.27
N ALA A 1045 -22.17 40.12 37.80
CA ALA A 1045 -21.85 41.29 38.61
C ALA A 1045 -23.06 41.91 39.34
N PRO A 1046 -24.26 42.08 38.73
CA PRO A 1046 -25.43 42.61 39.45
C PRO A 1046 -25.97 41.67 40.53
N VAL A 1047 -25.82 40.35 40.35
CA VAL A 1047 -26.26 39.33 41.31
C VAL A 1047 -25.30 39.27 42.50
N LEU A 1048 -23.99 39.32 42.24
CA LEU A 1048 -22.96 39.38 43.28
C LEU A 1048 -23.04 40.70 44.07
N TYR A 1049 -23.33 41.84 43.42
CA TYR A 1049 -23.54 43.11 44.10
C TYR A 1049 -24.77 43.07 45.02
N ARG A 1050 -25.88 42.46 44.58
CA ARG A 1050 -27.07 42.25 45.43
C ARG A 1050 -26.79 41.29 46.58
N ALA A 1051 -26.06 40.19 46.36
CA ALA A 1051 -25.68 39.27 47.41
C ALA A 1051 -24.77 39.93 48.47
N ALA A 1052 -23.77 40.70 48.04
CA ALA A 1052 -22.91 41.46 48.94
C ALA A 1052 -23.69 42.53 49.74
N ALA A 1053 -24.64 43.23 49.09
CA ALA A 1053 -25.52 44.19 49.77
C ALA A 1053 -26.44 43.52 50.81
N ILE A 1054 -26.99 42.34 50.51
CA ILE A 1054 -27.80 41.55 51.46
C ILE A 1054 -26.95 41.06 52.63
N ILE A 1055 -25.73 40.57 52.39
CA ILE A 1055 -24.80 40.16 53.46
C ILE A 1055 -24.42 41.35 54.34
N LEU A 1056 -24.17 42.52 53.76
CA LEU A 1056 -23.89 43.75 54.51
C LEU A 1056 -25.11 44.22 55.33
N LEU A 1057 -26.32 44.15 54.76
CA LEU A 1057 -27.57 44.42 55.47
C LEU A 1057 -27.81 43.44 56.62
N MET A 1058 -27.53 42.16 56.45
CA MET A 1058 -27.63 41.16 57.52
C MET A 1058 -26.56 41.33 58.60
N ALA A 1059 -25.35 41.78 58.25
CA ALA A 1059 -24.30 42.13 59.22
C ALA A 1059 -24.65 43.38 60.04
N VAL A 1060 -25.24 44.40 59.40
CA VAL A 1060 -25.74 45.61 60.06
C VAL A 1060 -26.96 45.28 60.94
N ALA A 1061 -27.91 44.50 60.46
CA ALA A 1061 -29.06 44.04 61.24
C ALA A 1061 -28.64 43.17 62.43
N GLY A 1062 -27.65 42.27 62.26
CA GLY A 1062 -27.07 41.48 63.35
C GLY A 1062 -26.33 42.32 64.39
N SER A 1063 -25.75 43.45 63.97
CA SER A 1063 -25.09 44.40 64.87
C SER A 1063 -26.09 45.27 65.63
N LEU A 1064 -27.16 45.73 64.97
CA LEU A 1064 -28.29 46.41 65.59
C LEU A 1064 -29.05 45.51 66.57
N TYR A 1065 -29.25 44.23 66.23
CA TYR A 1065 -29.87 43.25 67.12
C TYR A 1065 -29.00 42.98 68.36
N ARG A 1066 -27.67 42.87 68.21
CA ARG A 1066 -26.76 42.78 69.36
C ARG A 1066 -26.77 44.05 70.20
N TRP A 1067 -26.83 45.23 69.60
CA TRP A 1067 -26.90 46.50 70.32
C TRP A 1067 -28.19 46.59 71.14
N TYR A 1068 -29.35 46.33 70.53
CA TYR A 1068 -30.65 46.29 71.21
C TYR A 1068 -30.71 45.24 72.34
N TYR A 1069 -30.14 44.06 72.14
CA TYR A 1069 -30.09 43.00 73.15
C TYR A 1069 -29.11 43.29 74.30
N VAL A 1070 -28.03 44.03 74.04
CA VAL A 1070 -27.10 44.51 75.07
C VAL A 1070 -27.72 45.67 75.86
N GLU A 1071 -28.46 46.56 75.21
CA GLU A 1071 -29.13 47.69 75.86
C GLU A 1071 -30.27 47.24 76.81
N GLN A 1072 -31.05 46.22 76.41
CA GLN A 1072 -31.99 45.50 77.28
C GLN A 1072 -31.32 44.86 78.51
N LYS A 1073 -30.11 44.30 78.38
CA LYS A 1073 -29.38 43.75 79.53
C LYS A 1073 -28.73 44.84 80.40
N LEU A 1074 -28.31 45.97 79.83
CA LEU A 1074 -27.80 47.10 80.61
C LEU A 1074 -28.89 47.83 81.41
N SER A 1075 -30.12 47.94 80.89
CA SER A 1075 -31.23 48.54 81.66
C SER A 1075 -31.63 47.67 82.85
N ALA A 1076 -31.65 46.34 82.70
CA ALA A 1076 -31.88 45.39 83.79
C ALA A 1076 -30.72 45.40 84.82
N ALA A 1077 -29.46 45.43 84.37
CA ALA A 1077 -28.31 45.50 85.27
C ALA A 1077 -28.26 46.80 86.09
N ARG A 1078 -28.59 47.95 85.47
CA ARG A 1078 -28.65 49.25 86.15
C ARG A 1078 -29.78 49.35 87.19
N ALA A 1079 -30.82 48.54 87.11
CA ALA A 1079 -31.86 48.50 88.14
C ALA A 1079 -31.37 47.81 89.43
N GLU A 1080 -30.61 46.72 89.29
CA GLU A 1080 -30.08 45.96 90.43
C GLU A 1080 -28.82 46.60 91.04
N GLU A 1081 -27.97 47.21 90.21
CA GLU A 1081 -26.79 47.97 90.67
C GLU A 1081 -27.17 49.16 91.57
N ASN A 1082 -28.27 49.87 91.25
CA ASN A 1082 -28.81 50.94 92.09
C ASN A 1082 -29.45 50.43 93.40
N ARG A 1083 -29.92 49.18 93.45
CA ARG A 1083 -30.43 48.55 94.68
C ARG A 1083 -29.27 48.21 95.62
N ILE A 1084 -28.22 47.60 95.07
CA ILE A 1084 -27.01 47.18 95.81
C ILE A 1084 -26.14 48.37 96.24
N GLN A 1085 -26.09 49.46 95.47
CA GLN A 1085 -25.41 50.69 95.89
C GLN A 1085 -26.10 51.37 97.08
N LYS A 1086 -27.44 51.30 97.18
CA LYS A 1086 -28.19 51.91 98.28
C LYS A 1086 -27.97 51.17 99.61
N GLU A 1087 -27.90 49.84 99.60
CA GLU A 1087 -27.62 49.02 100.79
C GLU A 1087 -26.15 49.07 101.23
N ASN A 1088 -25.20 49.23 100.30
CA ASN A 1088 -23.77 49.33 100.64
C ASN A 1088 -23.35 50.68 101.25
N VAL A 1089 -24.04 51.78 100.94
CA VAL A 1089 -23.75 53.10 101.54
C VAL A 1089 -24.10 53.11 103.04
N ASP A 1090 -25.24 52.55 103.44
CA ASP A 1090 -25.64 52.43 104.85
C ASP A 1090 -24.77 51.43 105.64
N ARG A 1091 -24.16 50.46 104.95
CA ARG A 1091 -23.20 49.51 105.52
C ARG A 1091 -21.83 50.15 105.75
N GLN A 1092 -21.30 50.87 104.76
CA GLN A 1092 -20.00 51.56 104.85
C GLN A 1092 -19.98 52.67 105.92
N LEU A 1093 -21.13 53.26 106.25
CA LEU A 1093 -21.24 54.23 107.34
C LEU A 1093 -21.06 53.59 108.73
N ARG A 1094 -21.44 52.32 108.90
CA ARG A 1094 -21.28 51.56 110.16
C ARG A 1094 -19.88 50.96 110.29
N GLU A 1095 -19.32 50.43 109.18
CA GLU A 1095 -17.99 49.81 109.16
C GLU A 1095 -16.86 50.85 109.35
N ARG A 1096 -17.05 52.10 108.88
CA ARG A 1096 -16.11 53.22 109.14
C ARG A 1096 -16.05 53.67 110.60
N LEU A 1097 -17.06 53.37 111.42
CA LEU A 1097 -17.03 53.67 112.86
C LEU A 1097 -16.23 52.61 113.67
N ALA A 1098 -16.17 51.37 113.16
CA ALA A 1098 -15.44 50.27 113.79
C ALA A 1098 -13.96 50.22 113.38
N ALA A 1099 -13.65 50.52 112.10
CA ALA A 1099 -12.28 50.45 111.57
C ALA A 1099 -11.31 51.45 112.24
N ASN A 1100 -11.80 52.57 112.76
CA ASN A 1100 -10.99 53.57 113.48
C ASN A 1100 -10.52 53.12 114.87
N MET A 1101 -11.02 52.00 115.42
CA MET A 1101 -10.54 51.44 116.67
C MET A 1101 -9.57 50.25 116.46
N ALA A 1102 -9.76 49.46 115.39
CA ALA A 1102 -8.89 48.33 115.07
C ALA A 1102 -7.48 48.71 114.56
N ALA A 1103 -7.29 49.97 114.15
CA ALA A 1103 -6.00 50.50 113.69
C ALA A 1103 -4.94 50.67 114.80
N ARG A 1104 -5.25 50.31 116.06
CA ARG A 1104 -4.36 50.53 117.22
C ARG A 1104 -3.55 49.31 117.66
N ASP A 1105 -4.04 48.09 117.45
CA ASP A 1105 -3.46 46.89 118.08
C ASP A 1105 -2.72 45.94 117.11
N ALA A 1106 -2.99 46.01 115.80
CA ALA A 1106 -2.33 45.13 114.82
C ALA A 1106 -0.89 45.57 114.45
N MET A 1107 -0.48 46.78 114.83
CA MET A 1107 0.87 47.31 114.57
C MET A 1107 1.93 46.72 115.51
N GLU A 1108 1.52 46.06 116.61
CA GLU A 1108 2.41 45.53 117.66
C GLU A 1108 2.97 44.12 117.41
N ARG A 1109 2.64 43.44 116.30
CA ARG A 1109 3.19 42.09 116.00
C ARG A 1109 3.96 41.99 114.69
N LYS A 1110 4.90 42.92 114.52
CA LYS A 1110 6.10 42.73 113.69
C LYS A 1110 7.11 41.78 114.38
N GLN A 1111 6.77 40.49 114.49
CA GLN A 1111 7.56 39.33 114.96
C GLN A 1111 6.67 38.10 114.73
N LEU A 1112 6.84 37.17 113.78
CA LEU A 1112 7.96 36.48 113.10
C LEU A 1112 7.54 36.31 111.59
N SER A 1113 8.39 36.08 110.58
CA SER A 1113 9.84 35.86 110.51
C SER A 1113 10.31 36.29 109.11
N GLU A 1114 11.30 37.18 109.02
CA GLU A 1114 12.19 37.24 107.85
C GLU A 1114 13.23 36.10 107.92
N LYS A 1115 14.04 35.93 106.86
CA LYS A 1115 15.12 34.91 106.66
C LYS A 1115 14.62 33.50 106.31
N ASP A 1116 15.18 32.75 105.35
CA ASP A 1116 16.34 32.92 104.45
C ASP A 1116 15.94 32.39 103.04
N ALA A 1117 16.30 32.98 101.89
CA ALA A 1117 17.59 33.39 101.31
C ALA A 1117 18.34 32.30 100.49
N GLN A 1118 18.15 32.38 99.16
CA GLN A 1118 19.17 32.26 98.09
C GLN A 1118 19.72 30.89 97.62
N LYS A 1119 20.16 30.94 96.34
CA LYS A 1119 21.00 30.02 95.51
C LYS A 1119 20.21 29.04 94.61
N ALA A 1120 20.49 28.93 93.30
CA ALA A 1120 21.37 29.72 92.42
C ALA A 1120 20.96 29.57 90.93
N ALA A 1121 21.33 30.55 90.09
CA ALA A 1121 21.40 30.41 88.62
C ALA A 1121 22.75 29.74 88.22
N PRO A 1122 22.95 29.21 86.99
CA PRO A 1122 22.99 29.98 85.73
C PRO A 1122 22.31 29.20 84.55
N VAL A 1123 22.36 29.52 83.24
CA VAL A 1123 23.23 30.36 82.38
C VAL A 1123 22.39 31.06 81.30
N VAL A 1124 22.71 32.33 81.00
CA VAL A 1124 22.26 33.07 79.81
C VAL A 1124 23.27 32.87 78.67
N LYS A 1125 22.82 32.65 77.43
CA LYS A 1125 23.59 33.06 76.22
C LYS A 1125 22.83 33.04 74.87
N ASP A 1126 21.84 32.19 74.68
CA ASP A 1126 21.35 31.85 73.31
C ASP A 1126 20.56 32.96 72.59
N ASP A 1127 19.64 33.68 73.26
CA ASP A 1127 18.70 34.56 72.55
C ASP A 1127 19.35 35.77 71.83
N ALA A 1128 20.46 36.28 72.35
CA ALA A 1128 21.19 37.38 71.70
C ALA A 1128 21.92 36.91 70.42
N GLU A 1129 22.55 35.72 70.44
CA GLU A 1129 23.18 35.13 69.25
C GLU A 1129 22.12 34.68 68.23
N ARG A 1130 20.97 34.18 68.68
CA ARG A 1130 19.86 33.76 67.83
C ARG A 1130 19.26 34.94 67.05
N GLN A 1131 19.05 36.09 67.71
CA GLN A 1131 18.65 37.33 67.03
C GLN A 1131 19.73 37.85 66.07
N LYS A 1132 21.03 37.80 66.46
CA LYS A 1132 22.13 38.24 65.59
C LYS A 1132 22.27 37.34 64.34
N ARG A 1133 22.04 36.03 64.47
CA ARG A 1133 21.98 35.08 63.33
C ARG A 1133 20.81 35.37 62.39
N GLN A 1134 19.60 35.57 62.91
CA GLN A 1134 18.44 35.91 62.06
C GLN A 1134 18.62 37.25 61.32
N ALA A 1135 19.15 38.27 61.99
CA ALA A 1135 19.44 39.56 61.34
C ALA A 1135 20.50 39.43 60.23
N ARG A 1136 21.55 38.62 60.45
CA ARG A 1136 22.57 38.34 59.44
C ARG A 1136 22.02 37.57 58.23
N GLU A 1137 21.19 36.55 58.45
CA GLU A 1137 20.57 35.78 57.36
C GLU A 1137 19.65 36.65 56.49
N LEU A 1138 18.85 37.53 57.11
CA LEU A 1138 17.95 38.44 56.39
C LEU A 1138 18.72 39.46 55.55
N ALA A 1139 19.79 40.05 56.09
CA ALA A 1139 20.68 40.95 55.36
C ALA A 1139 21.37 40.25 54.17
N LEU A 1140 21.77 38.99 54.35
CA LEU A 1140 22.38 38.17 53.30
C LEU A 1140 21.39 37.85 52.17
N LYS A 1141 20.13 37.52 52.52
CA LYS A 1141 19.04 37.28 51.55
C LYS A 1141 18.75 38.53 50.71
N GLN A 1142 18.72 39.72 51.32
CA GLN A 1142 18.53 40.97 50.57
C GLN A 1142 19.69 41.24 49.61
N ARG A 1143 20.94 41.13 50.08
CA ARG A 1143 22.15 41.31 49.24
C ARG A 1143 22.20 40.32 48.07
N ALA A 1144 21.72 39.09 48.27
CA ALA A 1144 21.59 38.06 47.23
C ALA A 1144 20.51 38.38 46.19
N ILE A 1145 19.34 38.89 46.63
CA ILE A 1145 18.28 39.38 45.74
C ILE A 1145 18.81 40.50 44.86
N ASP A 1146 19.49 41.50 45.43
CA ASP A 1146 20.00 42.65 44.69
C ASP A 1146 21.08 42.24 43.66
N TYR A 1147 21.96 41.30 44.01
CA TYR A 1147 22.96 40.72 43.11
C TYR A 1147 22.32 40.03 41.89
N PHE A 1148 21.39 39.10 42.11
CA PHE A 1148 20.74 38.38 41.00
C PHE A 1148 19.79 39.30 40.19
N MET A 1149 19.21 40.34 40.81
CA MET A 1149 18.47 41.39 40.09
C MET A 1149 19.38 42.30 39.24
N ALA A 1150 20.65 42.47 39.59
CA ALA A 1150 21.63 43.17 38.76
C ALA A 1150 22.06 42.30 37.58
N GLN A 1151 22.47 41.05 37.84
CA GLN A 1151 22.79 40.04 36.81
C GLN A 1151 21.65 39.85 35.79
N GLY A 1152 20.40 39.72 36.26
CA GLY A 1152 19.23 39.59 35.39
C GLY A 1152 18.97 40.81 34.49
N ARG A 1153 19.31 42.02 34.96
CA ARG A 1153 19.23 43.25 34.16
C ARG A 1153 20.36 43.34 33.14
N GLU A 1154 21.57 42.94 33.51
CA GLU A 1154 22.74 42.95 32.62
C GLU A 1154 22.64 41.89 31.50
N PHE A 1155 22.25 40.66 31.81
CA PHE A 1155 21.98 39.65 30.79
C PHE A 1155 20.78 40.04 29.91
N GLY A 1156 19.79 40.73 30.48
CA GLY A 1156 18.65 41.29 29.76
C GLY A 1156 19.07 42.33 28.71
N SER A 1157 19.89 43.32 29.09
CA SER A 1157 20.37 44.36 28.17
C SER A 1157 21.35 43.82 27.11
N LYS A 1158 22.12 42.78 27.44
CA LYS A 1158 22.99 42.04 26.50
C LYS A 1158 22.26 40.97 25.67
N GLY A 1159 20.93 40.90 25.72
CA GLY A 1159 20.10 40.01 24.90
C GLY A 1159 20.10 38.51 25.29
N ARG A 1160 20.81 38.13 26.35
CA ARG A 1160 20.98 36.74 26.81
C ARG A 1160 19.77 36.27 27.64
N LYS A 1161 18.61 36.17 26.98
CA LYS A 1161 17.29 35.96 27.61
C LYS A 1161 17.19 34.74 28.54
N ALA A 1162 17.82 33.60 28.20
CA ALA A 1162 17.72 32.38 29.01
C ALA A 1162 18.35 32.55 30.41
N GLU A 1163 19.50 33.22 30.48
CA GLU A 1163 20.25 33.45 31.71
C GLU A 1163 19.65 34.58 32.54
N ALA A 1164 19.11 35.61 31.89
CA ALA A 1164 18.30 36.63 32.55
C ALA A 1164 17.10 35.99 33.27
N ILE A 1165 16.38 35.08 32.60
CA ILE A 1165 15.27 34.32 33.20
C ILE A 1165 15.75 33.42 34.35
N ALA A 1166 16.92 32.79 34.23
CA ALA A 1166 17.51 31.99 35.30
C ALA A 1166 17.85 32.83 36.55
N ALA A 1167 18.46 34.01 36.36
CA ALA A 1167 18.76 34.95 37.44
C ALA A 1167 17.49 35.45 38.15
N TYR A 1168 16.46 35.86 37.41
CA TYR A 1168 15.18 36.28 38.01
C TYR A 1168 14.43 35.12 38.71
N LYS A 1169 14.60 33.86 38.26
CA LYS A 1169 14.10 32.70 39.01
C LYS A 1169 14.81 32.52 40.35
N LYS A 1170 16.14 32.71 40.44
CA LYS A 1170 16.88 32.69 41.71
C LYS A 1170 16.37 33.76 42.69
N VAL A 1171 16.10 34.98 42.20
CA VAL A 1171 15.47 36.05 43.00
C VAL A 1171 14.13 35.63 43.58
N LYS A 1172 13.25 35.01 42.77
CA LYS A 1172 11.95 34.54 43.25
C LYS A 1172 12.10 33.50 44.36
N ILE A 1173 12.99 32.53 44.21
CA ILE A 1173 13.27 31.51 45.24
C ILE A 1173 13.77 32.17 46.53
N LEU A 1174 14.63 33.18 46.44
CA LEU A 1174 15.13 33.92 47.61
C LEU A 1174 14.04 34.70 48.36
N SER A 1175 12.93 35.07 47.69
CA SER A 1175 11.79 35.77 48.28
C SER A 1175 10.75 34.87 48.96
N GLU A 1176 10.85 33.55 48.81
CA GLU A 1176 9.95 32.57 49.44
C GLU A 1176 10.55 32.05 50.77
N PRO A 1177 9.74 31.79 51.82
CA PRO A 1177 10.25 31.35 53.13
C PRO A 1177 10.75 29.90 53.07
N GLY A 1178 12.07 29.73 52.95
CA GLY A 1178 12.75 28.44 52.91
C GLY A 1178 14.24 28.51 53.26
N ASN A 1179 14.87 27.33 53.32
CA ASN A 1179 16.31 27.19 53.56
C ASN A 1179 17.10 27.43 52.26
N ASN A 1180 17.63 28.64 52.11
CA ASN A 1180 18.24 29.11 50.87
C ASN A 1180 19.78 29.01 50.88
N ALA A 1181 20.37 28.19 51.78
CA ALA A 1181 21.81 28.18 52.09
C ALA A 1181 22.73 28.07 50.86
N ALA A 1182 22.41 27.23 49.87
CA ALA A 1182 23.24 27.07 48.67
C ALA A 1182 23.30 28.33 47.79
N LEU A 1183 22.17 29.03 47.62
CA LEU A 1183 22.11 30.29 46.86
C LEU A 1183 22.79 31.44 47.62
N LEU A 1184 22.75 31.41 48.95
CA LEU A 1184 23.43 32.40 49.79
C LEU A 1184 24.95 32.19 49.78
N ALA A 1185 25.41 30.94 49.81
CA ALA A 1185 26.83 30.61 49.66
C ALA A 1185 27.39 31.02 48.28
N GLU A 1186 26.63 30.83 47.20
CA GLU A 1186 26.99 31.32 45.85
C GLU A 1186 27.27 32.84 45.85
N VAL A 1187 26.47 33.61 46.60
CA VAL A 1187 26.61 35.07 46.71
C VAL A 1187 27.74 35.48 47.65
N GLU A 1188 27.98 34.78 48.76
CA GLU A 1188 29.14 35.04 49.62
C GLU A 1188 30.48 34.73 48.92
N ILE A 1189 30.51 33.72 48.05
CA ILE A 1189 31.68 33.45 47.18
C ILE A 1189 31.87 34.58 46.16
N ALA A 1190 30.79 35.07 45.53
CA ALA A 1190 30.87 36.08 44.49
C ALA A 1190 31.15 37.52 44.99
N LEU A 1191 30.68 37.88 46.19
CA LEU A 1191 30.73 39.24 46.73
C LEU A 1191 31.52 39.39 48.04
N GLY A 1192 32.12 38.30 48.54
CA GLY A 1192 32.81 38.26 49.82
C GLY A 1192 31.89 38.29 51.05
N PRO A 1193 32.42 37.90 52.23
CA PRO A 1193 31.65 37.78 53.47
C PRO A 1193 31.01 39.11 53.91
N LEU A 1194 29.83 39.04 54.53
CA LEU A 1194 29.11 40.22 55.01
C LEU A 1194 29.87 40.88 56.20
N PRO A 1195 30.23 42.18 56.13
CA PRO A 1195 30.87 42.88 57.25
C PRO A 1195 29.90 43.13 58.40
N ASP A 1196 30.37 42.96 59.64
CA ASP A 1196 29.53 43.02 60.85
C ASP A 1196 28.87 44.39 61.10
N SER A 1197 29.37 45.47 60.48
CA SER A 1197 28.79 46.83 60.56
C SER A 1197 27.43 46.97 59.86
N ALA A 1198 27.04 46.02 59.01
CA ALA A 1198 25.79 46.06 58.26
C ALA A 1198 24.57 45.47 59.00
N ILE A 1199 24.75 44.95 60.22
CA ILE A 1199 23.70 44.24 60.97
C ILE A 1199 23.08 45.18 62.04
N GLN A 1200 21.89 45.73 61.80
CA GLN A 1200 21.15 46.56 62.77
C GLN A 1200 19.78 45.97 63.16
N PRO A 1201 19.37 46.05 64.43
CA PRO A 1201 18.05 45.59 64.90
C PRO A 1201 16.93 46.65 64.69
N PRO A 1202 15.66 46.23 64.52
CA PRO A 1202 14.55 47.13 64.17
C PRO A 1202 14.00 47.94 65.37
N LYS A 1203 13.56 49.19 65.11
CA LYS A 1203 12.85 50.05 66.08
C LYS A 1203 11.32 49.87 66.04
N PRO A 1204 10.60 50.06 67.16
CA PRO A 1204 9.13 49.95 67.23
C PRO A 1204 8.38 51.23 66.79
N ALA A 1205 7.12 51.09 66.38
CA ALA A 1205 6.28 52.13 65.78
C ALA A 1205 5.17 52.70 66.72
N PRO A 1206 4.66 53.93 66.49
CA PRO A 1206 3.61 54.56 67.30
C PRO A 1206 2.17 54.21 66.85
N LYS A 1207 1.20 54.46 67.73
CA LYS A 1207 -0.25 54.19 67.53
C LYS A 1207 -1.03 55.37 66.88
N PRO A 1208 -2.18 55.11 66.24
CA PRO A 1208 -2.93 56.10 65.46
C PRO A 1208 -3.99 56.88 66.27
N LYS A 1209 -4.42 58.02 65.71
CA LYS A 1209 -5.71 58.69 65.99
C LYS A 1209 -6.47 58.85 64.67
N GLY A 1210 -7.80 58.90 64.72
CA GLY A 1210 -8.66 59.11 63.55
C GLY A 1210 -9.77 60.12 63.84
N GLN A 1211 -10.70 60.24 62.87
CA GLN A 1211 -11.86 61.16 62.85
C GLN A 1211 -11.46 62.65 62.65
N GLU A 1212 -12.27 63.52 62.01
CA GLU A 1212 -13.69 63.43 61.68
C GLU A 1212 -14.11 64.20 60.38
N LYS A 1213 -15.41 64.10 60.04
CA LYS A 1213 -16.16 64.61 58.88
C LYS A 1213 -16.13 66.15 58.70
N LYS A 1214 -16.34 66.65 57.48
CA LYS A 1214 -17.65 67.26 57.03
C LYS A 1214 -17.65 67.81 55.59
N LYS A 1215 -18.88 67.82 55.05
CA LYS A 1215 -19.50 68.60 53.94
C LYS A 1215 -18.62 69.52 53.07
N GLY A 1216 -18.79 69.40 51.76
CA GLY A 1216 -18.24 70.32 50.75
C GLY A 1216 -19.12 71.54 50.46
N GLU A 1217 -18.74 72.26 49.39
CA GLU A 1217 -19.55 73.17 48.60
C GLU A 1217 -18.87 73.39 47.23
N ASP A 1218 -19.63 73.89 46.25
CA ASP A 1218 -19.22 74.07 44.85
C ASP A 1218 -18.39 75.34 44.61
N GLY A 1219 -17.76 75.45 43.43
CA GLY A 1219 -17.69 76.75 42.74
C GLY A 1219 -16.32 77.38 42.49
N THR A 1220 -15.61 76.87 41.46
CA THR A 1220 -14.91 77.68 40.41
C THR A 1220 -13.79 78.67 40.89
N PRO A 1221 -13.07 79.42 40.01
CA PRO A 1221 -13.11 79.44 38.55
C PRO A 1221 -11.72 79.39 37.83
N ASP A 1222 -11.75 78.83 36.62
CA ASP A 1222 -11.24 79.46 35.37
C ASP A 1222 -9.76 79.74 34.98
N LEU A 1223 -9.63 79.75 33.64
CA LEU A 1223 -8.73 80.50 32.73
C LEU A 1223 -7.27 80.01 32.42
N LEU A 1224 -7.16 79.44 31.21
CA LEU A 1224 -6.35 79.90 30.05
C LEU A 1224 -4.82 79.67 29.92
N ILE A 1225 -4.51 79.11 28.73
CA ILE A 1225 -3.53 79.59 27.71
C ILE A 1225 -2.02 79.62 28.07
N ARG A 1226 -1.23 78.70 27.45
CA ARG A 1226 -0.26 78.85 26.31
C ARG A 1226 0.56 80.19 26.20
N PRO A 1227 1.52 80.37 25.25
CA PRO A 1227 2.17 79.45 24.28
C PRO A 1227 3.73 79.50 24.26
N ASN A 1228 4.32 78.72 23.34
CA ASN A 1228 5.53 78.93 22.52
C ASN A 1228 6.81 79.65 23.02
N ASP A 1229 7.96 79.02 22.77
CA ASP A 1229 9.03 79.42 21.82
C ASP A 1229 10.18 78.39 21.91
N ALA A 1230 11.06 78.06 20.95
CA ALA A 1230 11.33 78.42 19.53
C ALA A 1230 11.99 77.16 18.86
N GLY A 1231 12.33 77.03 17.56
CA GLY A 1231 12.18 77.84 16.34
C GLY A 1231 13.11 77.31 15.22
N PHE A 1232 12.74 77.53 13.93
CA PHE A 1232 13.55 77.41 12.69
C PHE A 1232 14.18 76.03 12.31
N VAL A 1233 14.39 75.60 11.04
CA VAL A 1233 13.81 75.80 9.67
C VAL A 1233 14.51 74.73 8.76
N ALA A 1234 14.09 74.26 7.57
CA ALA A 1234 13.27 74.79 6.47
C ALA A 1234 12.56 73.67 5.64
N ASP A 1235 11.59 74.08 4.80
CA ASP A 1235 11.37 73.85 3.34
C ASP A 1235 11.54 72.46 2.68
N GLU A 1236 10.75 72.05 1.68
CA GLU A 1236 9.54 72.55 0.97
C GLU A 1236 8.91 71.29 0.26
N GLY A 1237 7.63 71.17 -0.14
CA GLY A 1237 6.41 71.97 0.04
C GLY A 1237 5.20 71.29 -0.66
N ALA A 1238 3.99 71.45 -0.09
CA ALA A 1238 2.65 71.63 -0.73
C ALA A 1238 2.08 70.64 -1.81
N PRO A 1239 0.73 70.59 -2.04
CA PRO A 1239 -0.38 70.62 -1.06
C PRO A 1239 -1.68 69.80 -1.43
N ILE A 1240 -2.67 69.75 -0.49
CA ILE A 1240 -4.16 69.78 -0.71
C ILE A 1240 -4.86 68.54 -1.38
N SER A 1241 -6.05 68.04 -0.99
CA SER A 1241 -6.95 68.28 0.18
C SER A 1241 -8.09 67.24 0.30
N SER A 1242 -8.64 67.06 1.54
CA SER A 1242 -10.07 66.77 1.88
C SER A 1242 -10.77 65.48 1.35
N ALA A 1243 -11.70 64.80 2.03
CA ALA A 1243 -12.43 65.07 3.29
C ALA A 1243 -12.85 63.76 4.02
N THR A 1244 -13.37 63.95 5.24
CA THR A 1244 -14.10 63.04 6.18
C THR A 1244 -14.98 61.90 5.62
N PRO A 1245 -15.38 60.90 6.45
CA PRO A 1245 -15.06 60.69 7.88
C PRO A 1245 -14.27 59.41 8.20
#